data_AF-A0A972KYK9-F1
#
_entry.id   AF-A0A972KYK9-F1
#
_cell.length_a   1.000
_cell.length_b   1.000
_cell.length_c   1.000
_cell.angle_alpha   90.00
_cell.angle_beta   90.00
_cell.angle_gamma   90.00
#
_symmetry.space_group_name_H-M   'P 1'
#
loop_
_entity.id
_entity.type
_entity.pdbx_description
1 polymer ?
#
loop_
_entity_poly.entity_id
_entity_poly.type
_entity_poly.pdbx_seq_one_letter_code
_entity_poly.pdbx_strand_id
1 'polypeptide(L)'
;MLKTNTDDDYWKRLIVDEGNFYQIVDLFEVQLINEYPDSIPKSKMSNINEYERFFNFWNSRLGLYSNTISYQPYQDEITNQISAPYCYSGDPANWELVGPVANSKHLLGLVRRVIHDPSVADSYLLASDYGGLWKKQQNSNSWVNVTDNFHSPGLAISEIVRDPKDNNHLIASTSSGLHTAGAKAGYGLGIIESFDNGNSWYFMWGFSAPDAKGIVKILFDPSDPDDNTLYAITYNTIYKSTDMGQNWNIVPGPAITIYDIFLDIEINSNGTIFLPISEFIGCGISHSSDEIVVAGATHNHSFKYENNSWSNFSSGDGGDCEVNWNDNKYYYSTQSSYHSNSTFSFSNQTGGFIGMEYEQDPSDPNIIYYAWGKTSSTSNAFFGKYDQTTDIKTKIYVPNEIDKVGAFGINTNNEYFVADFRATNELEPNRFVKSTDGGNTWTDLSNSTVYFSQGSTSLATVIVWKTIEDIIFNPDDPNELWISVGGVKTANGSPQAETLRVLHSVNGGTSWNDYSAGLSAFPVMALEYQAGSNNRIFAGTDAGVFYREPGMNQWQCFSNNLPTSIITDLDYNPCNSYLYASTYGRSMYKTYVPFDDNLQLIVDQPTVLWDKPKEIVSDVLIKSGTELTISNNMYISKGKKIMIEPGATLILDNAYLTNGCGESWEGIEVWGDKNEYQYTINGICAQGKLIIKQSTLENAVNAITLWKPNDWNKTGGIVIAEHANFINNRRTAEFISYRNFHPVTGETTDNLSSFTNCSFTYNDDYFIPTGRRDHVTLLNVRGVKFYGCDFNNKITDEPYSGNGIFALNSGYIISGACDNPGDEQPCQTYNNTKFAGFYRAVESANSSNTLNGIYIRNTDFENNGYGIYFSAVNNAVVVGNTFSLGVYDDCNYDAGNGIYLDNCKQFAIEDNVFSIPSSA
;
A
#
# COMPACT_ATOMS: atom_id res chain seq x y z
N MET A 1 -37.89 -16.98 33.23
CA MET A 1 -36.80 -17.67 33.93
C MET A 1 -36.07 -18.55 32.91
N LEU A 2 -35.16 -17.95 32.16
CA LEU A 2 -34.25 -18.65 31.26
C LEU A 2 -33.22 -19.38 32.12
N LYS A 3 -33.05 -20.68 31.89
CA LYS A 3 -32.13 -21.53 32.65
C LYS A 3 -30.69 -21.03 32.43
N THR A 4 -29.98 -20.84 33.53
CA THR A 4 -28.57 -20.47 33.67
C THR A 4 -27.59 -21.58 33.24
N ASN A 5 -27.89 -22.33 32.16
CA ASN A 5 -26.91 -23.26 31.59
C ASN A 5 -26.06 -22.48 30.59
N THR A 6 -24.90 -22.07 31.07
CA THR A 6 -23.74 -21.53 30.35
C THR A 6 -23.13 -22.61 29.46
N ASP A 7 -23.84 -22.99 28.40
CA ASP A 7 -23.28 -23.85 27.36
C ASP A 7 -22.54 -22.99 26.34
N ASP A 8 -21.44 -23.53 25.85
CA ASP A 8 -20.50 -22.89 24.93
C ASP A 8 -21.08 -22.53 23.55
N ASP A 9 -22.24 -23.09 23.21
CA ASP A 9 -22.99 -22.88 21.97
C ASP A 9 -24.25 -22.00 22.15
N TYR A 10 -24.33 -21.19 23.21
CA TYR A 10 -25.52 -20.38 23.49
C TYR A 10 -25.90 -19.41 22.34
N TRP A 11 -24.94 -18.73 21.72
CA TRP A 11 -25.22 -17.80 20.62
C TRP A 11 -25.71 -18.48 19.35
N LYS A 12 -25.25 -19.71 19.09
CA LYS A 12 -25.74 -20.57 18.00
C LYS A 12 -27.22 -20.90 18.18
N ARG A 13 -27.69 -21.00 19.43
CA ARG A 13 -29.12 -21.12 19.76
C ARG A 13 -29.87 -19.80 19.58
N LEU A 14 -29.29 -18.66 19.96
CA LEU A 14 -29.90 -17.34 19.75
C LEU A 14 -30.21 -17.10 18.26
N ILE A 15 -29.31 -17.47 17.35
CA ILE A 15 -29.55 -17.36 15.90
C ILE A 15 -30.82 -18.10 15.45
N VAL A 16 -31.17 -19.19 16.14
CA VAL A 16 -32.34 -20.01 15.82
C VAL A 16 -33.60 -19.52 16.52
N ASP A 17 -33.51 -19.12 17.79
CA ASP A 17 -34.63 -18.74 18.67
C ASP A 17 -35.07 -17.28 18.52
N GLU A 18 -34.13 -16.37 18.32
CA GLU A 18 -34.34 -14.94 18.33
C GLU A 18 -34.59 -14.41 16.90
N GLY A 19 -35.28 -13.27 16.82
CA GLY A 19 -35.42 -12.53 15.57
C GLY A 19 -34.07 -11.96 15.10
N ASN A 20 -34.04 -11.44 13.87
CA ASN A 20 -33.24 -10.30 13.41
C ASN A 20 -31.73 -10.21 13.85
N PHE A 21 -30.81 -9.99 12.90
CA PHE A 21 -29.35 -9.95 13.15
C PHE A 21 -28.90 -9.17 14.40
N TYR A 22 -29.47 -7.99 14.64
CA TYR A 22 -29.04 -7.11 15.74
C TYR A 22 -29.49 -7.60 17.11
N GLN A 23 -30.64 -8.29 17.20
CA GLN A 23 -31.08 -8.91 18.45
C GLN A 23 -30.13 -10.03 18.89
N ILE A 24 -29.64 -10.81 17.93
CA ILE A 24 -28.64 -11.86 18.17
C ILE A 24 -27.34 -11.26 18.69
N VAL A 25 -26.85 -10.20 18.03
CA VAL A 25 -25.64 -9.46 18.41
C VAL A 25 -25.80 -8.91 19.84
N ASP A 26 -26.89 -8.21 20.13
CA ASP A 26 -27.14 -7.60 21.45
C ASP A 26 -27.15 -8.63 22.56
N LEU A 27 -27.85 -9.74 22.37
CA LEU A 27 -27.94 -10.77 23.39
C LEU A 27 -26.62 -11.47 23.62
N PHE A 28 -25.83 -11.68 22.56
CA PHE A 28 -24.50 -12.25 22.72
C PHE A 28 -23.53 -11.27 23.37
N GLU A 29 -23.51 -10.00 22.97
CA GLU A 29 -22.64 -9.00 23.58
C GLU A 29 -23.01 -8.75 25.05
N VAL A 30 -24.31 -8.67 25.38
CA VAL A 30 -24.80 -8.58 26.77
C VAL A 30 -24.37 -9.81 27.56
N GLN A 31 -24.45 -11.00 26.98
CA GLN A 31 -23.95 -12.21 27.65
C GLN A 31 -22.44 -12.16 27.85
N LEU A 32 -21.66 -11.81 26.82
CA LEU A 32 -20.21 -11.69 26.90
C LEU A 32 -19.77 -10.69 27.97
N ILE A 33 -20.39 -9.52 28.03
CA ILE A 33 -20.09 -8.49 29.02
C ILE A 33 -20.43 -8.97 30.44
N ASN A 34 -21.54 -9.70 30.61
CA ASN A 34 -21.97 -10.20 31.92
C ASN A 34 -21.13 -11.40 32.40
N GLU A 35 -20.75 -12.30 31.49
CA GLU A 35 -19.99 -13.52 31.81
C GLU A 35 -18.48 -13.24 31.91
N TYR A 36 -17.97 -12.34 31.07
CA TYR A 36 -16.54 -12.05 30.91
C TYR A 36 -16.24 -10.54 30.93
N PRO A 37 -16.59 -9.82 32.01
CA PRO A 37 -16.50 -8.35 32.08
C PRO A 37 -15.08 -7.81 31.92
N ASP A 38 -14.06 -8.56 32.35
CA ASP A 38 -12.67 -8.11 32.33
C ASP A 38 -11.83 -8.80 31.24
N SER A 39 -12.10 -10.07 30.96
CA SER A 39 -11.36 -10.86 29.97
C SER A 39 -12.07 -12.15 29.59
N ILE A 40 -11.98 -12.49 28.30
CA ILE A 40 -12.46 -13.75 27.74
C ILE A 40 -11.42 -14.86 28.02
N PRO A 41 -11.80 -15.98 28.65
CA PRO A 41 -10.91 -17.12 28.83
C PRO A 41 -10.50 -17.73 27.49
N LYS A 42 -9.23 -18.10 27.35
CA LYS A 42 -8.69 -18.72 26.12
C LYS A 42 -9.51 -19.91 25.63
N SER A 43 -10.02 -20.73 26.55
CA SER A 43 -10.87 -21.90 26.24
C SER A 43 -12.20 -21.55 25.56
N LYS A 44 -12.62 -20.28 25.59
CA LYS A 44 -13.86 -19.79 24.99
C LYS A 44 -13.63 -19.01 23.68
N MET A 45 -12.37 -18.74 23.35
CA MET A 45 -11.97 -17.92 22.21
C MET A 45 -12.37 -18.52 20.86
N SER A 46 -12.43 -19.87 20.74
CA SER A 46 -12.91 -20.53 19.52
C SER A 46 -14.35 -20.14 19.16
N ASN A 47 -15.26 -20.13 20.14
CA ASN A 47 -16.67 -19.82 19.91
C ASN A 47 -16.89 -18.32 19.65
N ILE A 48 -16.04 -17.49 20.25
CA ILE A 48 -16.05 -16.04 20.02
C ILE A 48 -15.52 -15.75 18.61
N ASN A 49 -14.47 -16.43 18.16
CA ASN A 49 -13.99 -16.31 16.78
C ASN A 49 -15.06 -16.73 15.76
N GLU A 50 -15.89 -17.73 16.07
CA GLU A 50 -17.02 -18.10 15.21
C GLU A 50 -18.10 -17.02 15.16
N TYR A 51 -18.45 -16.43 16.30
CA TYR A 51 -19.36 -15.28 16.36
C TYR A 51 -18.80 -14.06 15.60
N GLU A 52 -17.54 -13.71 15.82
CA GLU A 52 -16.91 -12.54 15.18
C GLU A 52 -16.86 -12.69 13.66
N ARG A 53 -16.62 -13.91 13.13
CA ARG A 53 -16.71 -14.18 11.69
C ARG A 53 -18.14 -13.98 11.15
N PHE A 54 -19.14 -14.46 11.89
CA PHE A 54 -20.55 -14.23 11.55
C PHE A 54 -20.88 -12.74 11.54
N PHE A 55 -20.47 -12.05 12.60
CA PHE A 55 -20.71 -10.63 12.82
C PHE A 55 -20.05 -9.79 11.72
N ASN A 56 -18.75 -9.95 11.50
CA ASN A 56 -18.00 -9.21 10.47
C ASN A 56 -18.52 -9.47 9.05
N PHE A 57 -18.96 -10.70 8.76
CA PHE A 57 -19.56 -10.98 7.47
C PHE A 57 -20.88 -10.21 7.28
N TRP A 58 -21.80 -10.29 8.24
CA TRP A 58 -23.15 -9.76 8.05
C TRP A 58 -23.30 -8.27 8.36
N ASN A 59 -22.49 -7.72 9.27
CA ASN A 59 -22.62 -6.33 9.72
C ASN A 59 -22.54 -5.34 8.55
N SER A 60 -21.53 -5.48 7.68
CA SER A 60 -21.35 -4.62 6.52
C SER A 60 -22.32 -4.89 5.37
N ARG A 61 -23.13 -5.95 5.44
CA ARG A 61 -24.03 -6.41 4.34
C ARG A 61 -25.50 -6.12 4.64
N LEU A 62 -25.88 -6.03 5.90
CA LEU A 62 -27.25 -5.81 6.32
C LEU A 62 -27.52 -4.31 6.55
N GLY A 63 -28.70 -3.86 6.13
CA GLY A 63 -29.21 -2.52 6.37
C GLY A 63 -30.72 -2.58 6.62
N LEU A 64 -31.26 -1.65 7.40
CA LEU A 64 -32.59 -1.78 8.01
C LEU A 64 -33.72 -1.04 7.29
N TYR A 65 -34.89 -1.69 7.12
CA TYR A 65 -36.19 -1.02 7.20
C TYR A 65 -37.31 -1.96 7.71
N SER A 66 -38.11 -1.45 8.66
CA SER A 66 -39.25 -2.09 9.32
C SER A 66 -38.94 -3.29 10.22
N ASN A 67 -39.87 -3.56 11.12
CA ASN A 67 -39.76 -4.23 12.41
C ASN A 67 -39.38 -5.73 12.37
N THR A 68 -38.82 -6.21 11.27
CA THR A 68 -38.37 -7.59 11.03
C THR A 68 -37.16 -7.57 10.07
N ILE A 69 -35.95 -7.56 10.63
CA ILE A 69 -34.68 -7.56 9.88
C ILE A 69 -34.45 -8.99 9.39
N SER A 70 -34.32 -9.15 8.08
CA SER A 70 -34.16 -10.43 7.40
C SER A 70 -32.93 -10.37 6.51
N TYR A 71 -32.20 -11.48 6.40
CA TYR A 71 -31.10 -11.66 5.44
C TYR A 71 -31.58 -11.61 3.97
N GLN A 72 -32.91 -11.59 3.75
CA GLN A 72 -33.56 -11.69 2.45
C GLN A 72 -33.09 -10.65 1.41
N PRO A 73 -32.92 -9.35 1.72
CA PRO A 73 -32.51 -8.40 0.69
C PRO A 73 -31.12 -8.68 0.11
N TYR A 74 -30.18 -9.11 0.94
CA TYR A 74 -28.86 -9.53 0.45
C TYR A 74 -28.96 -10.81 -0.39
N GLN A 75 -29.80 -11.76 0.02
CA GLN A 75 -30.08 -12.99 -0.74
C GLN A 75 -30.75 -12.71 -2.10
N ASP A 76 -31.66 -11.73 -2.14
CA ASP A 76 -32.31 -11.28 -3.38
C ASP A 76 -31.30 -10.63 -4.32
N GLU A 77 -30.36 -9.84 -3.81
CA GLU A 77 -29.31 -9.23 -4.63
C GLU A 77 -28.35 -10.25 -5.24
N ILE A 78 -27.97 -11.30 -4.49
CA ILE A 78 -27.21 -12.43 -5.04
C ILE A 78 -27.98 -13.09 -6.20
N THR A 79 -29.29 -13.28 -6.03
CA THR A 79 -30.14 -13.88 -7.07
C THR A 79 -30.20 -13.00 -8.33
N ASN A 80 -30.27 -11.68 -8.16
CA ASN A 80 -30.20 -10.72 -9.26
C ASN A 80 -28.85 -10.79 -10.01
N GLN A 81 -27.74 -10.88 -9.27
CA GLN A 81 -26.39 -10.95 -9.85
C GLN A 81 -26.16 -12.22 -10.67
N ILE A 82 -26.61 -13.38 -10.19
CA ILE A 82 -26.55 -14.65 -10.94
C ILE A 82 -27.27 -14.52 -12.29
N SER A 83 -28.36 -13.75 -12.31
CA SER A 83 -29.25 -13.60 -13.47
C SER A 83 -28.77 -12.53 -14.46
N ALA A 84 -27.76 -11.72 -14.12
CA ALA A 84 -27.28 -10.61 -14.93
C ALA A 84 -25.74 -10.53 -14.90
N PRO A 85 -25.02 -10.87 -16.00
CA PRO A 85 -23.58 -10.64 -16.05
C PRO A 85 -23.29 -9.14 -15.90
N TYR A 86 -22.54 -8.79 -14.86
CA TYR A 86 -22.33 -7.39 -14.45
C TYR A 86 -21.12 -6.74 -15.14
N CYS A 87 -20.17 -7.53 -15.63
CA CYS A 87 -18.95 -7.06 -16.30
C CYS A 87 -19.02 -7.34 -17.81
N TYR A 88 -19.09 -6.28 -18.63
CA TYR A 88 -19.11 -6.36 -20.09
C TYR A 88 -17.72 -6.07 -20.69
N SER A 89 -17.55 -6.35 -21.99
CA SER A 89 -16.32 -6.09 -22.77
C SER A 89 -15.87 -4.63 -22.68
N GLY A 90 -14.58 -4.39 -22.41
CA GLY A 90 -13.98 -3.05 -22.33
C GLY A 90 -13.35 -2.70 -20.97
N ASP A 91 -13.41 -3.62 -20.01
CA ASP A 91 -12.74 -3.52 -18.72
C ASP A 91 -11.20 -3.48 -18.90
N PRO A 92 -10.52 -2.40 -18.44
CA PRO A 92 -9.09 -2.20 -18.66
C PRO A 92 -8.20 -2.96 -17.67
N ALA A 93 -8.76 -3.62 -16.65
CA ALA A 93 -7.99 -4.40 -15.69
C ALA A 93 -7.42 -5.68 -16.31
N ASN A 94 -6.41 -6.24 -15.65
CA ASN A 94 -5.90 -7.58 -15.93
C ASN A 94 -5.36 -8.17 -14.62
N TRP A 95 -6.27 -8.65 -13.78
CA TRP A 95 -5.92 -9.15 -12.46
C TRP A 95 -5.13 -10.46 -12.54
N GLU A 96 -4.10 -10.54 -11.71
CA GLU A 96 -3.19 -11.66 -11.59
C GLU A 96 -3.19 -12.15 -10.14
N LEU A 97 -3.27 -13.47 -9.95
CA LEU A 97 -3.20 -14.10 -8.64
C LEU A 97 -1.79 -13.90 -8.05
N VAL A 98 -1.72 -13.22 -6.91
CA VAL A 98 -0.48 -13.05 -6.13
C VAL A 98 -0.29 -14.21 -5.16
N GLY A 99 -1.41 -14.74 -4.63
CA GLY A 99 -1.42 -15.92 -3.76
C GLY A 99 -1.76 -15.59 -2.30
N PRO A 100 -1.38 -16.49 -1.37
CA PRO A 100 -0.46 -17.62 -1.52
C PRO A 100 -1.02 -18.80 -2.37
N VAL A 101 -0.14 -19.48 -3.13
CA VAL A 101 -0.52 -20.60 -4.05
C VAL A 101 0.16 -21.95 -3.78
N ALA A 102 1.31 -22.00 -3.11
CA ALA A 102 1.96 -23.26 -2.71
C ALA A 102 2.91 -23.07 -1.53
N ASN A 103 2.69 -23.81 -0.43
CA ASN A 103 3.67 -24.05 0.62
C ASN A 103 3.32 -25.36 1.34
N SER A 104 4.31 -26.22 1.56
CA SER A 104 4.21 -27.53 2.23
C SER A 104 3.68 -27.53 3.69
N LYS A 105 3.35 -26.36 4.27
CA LYS A 105 3.03 -26.22 5.70
C LYS A 105 1.78 -25.38 6.04
N HIS A 106 0.92 -25.02 5.09
CA HIS A 106 -0.26 -24.16 5.36
C HIS A 106 -1.60 -24.77 4.94
N LEU A 107 -2.65 -24.48 5.72
CA LEU A 107 -4.06 -24.60 5.32
C LEU A 107 -4.41 -23.37 4.47
N LEU A 108 -4.28 -23.47 3.14
CA LEU A 108 -4.50 -22.38 2.16
C LEU A 108 -5.99 -22.11 1.85
N GLY A 109 -6.88 -22.57 2.73
CA GLY A 109 -8.33 -22.57 2.56
C GLY A 109 -8.97 -23.82 3.17
N LEU A 110 -10.27 -23.75 3.50
CA LEU A 110 -11.02 -24.89 4.05
C LEU A 110 -11.56 -25.77 2.91
N VAL A 111 -10.96 -26.94 2.74
CA VAL A 111 -11.44 -27.99 1.83
C VAL A 111 -12.45 -28.86 2.56
N ARG A 112 -13.67 -28.95 2.02
CA ARG A 112 -14.76 -29.74 2.61
C ARG A 112 -14.79 -31.17 2.08
N ARG A 113 -14.63 -31.32 0.77
CA ARG A 113 -14.73 -32.62 0.08
C ARG A 113 -13.72 -32.69 -1.05
N VAL A 114 -13.19 -33.89 -1.28
CA VAL A 114 -12.41 -34.21 -2.46
C VAL A 114 -12.98 -35.49 -3.06
N ILE A 115 -13.29 -35.47 -4.36
CA ILE A 115 -13.71 -36.66 -5.10
C ILE A 115 -12.72 -36.92 -6.24
N HIS A 116 -12.42 -38.19 -6.47
CA HIS A 116 -11.59 -38.66 -7.59
C HIS A 116 -12.51 -39.16 -8.72
N ASP A 117 -12.08 -38.99 -9.96
CA ASP A 117 -12.69 -39.67 -11.11
C ASP A 117 -12.14 -41.09 -11.22
N PRO A 118 -12.97 -42.14 -11.00
CA PRO A 118 -12.50 -43.53 -11.02
C PRO A 118 -11.99 -43.98 -12.40
N SER A 119 -12.33 -43.26 -13.47
CA SER A 119 -12.00 -43.62 -14.86
C SER A 119 -10.72 -42.95 -15.39
N VAL A 120 -10.24 -41.88 -14.75
CA VAL A 120 -9.09 -41.10 -15.19
C VAL A 120 -8.13 -40.90 -14.04
N ALA A 121 -6.91 -41.43 -14.17
CA ALA A 121 -5.85 -41.19 -13.19
C ALA A 121 -5.56 -39.69 -13.07
N ASP A 122 -5.35 -39.22 -11.84
CA ASP A 122 -4.97 -37.84 -11.53
C ASP A 122 -6.05 -36.78 -11.88
N SER A 123 -7.33 -37.18 -11.86
CA SER A 123 -8.49 -36.31 -12.05
C SER A 123 -9.26 -36.17 -10.74
N TYR A 124 -9.27 -34.96 -10.19
CA TYR A 124 -9.86 -34.65 -8.88
C TYR A 124 -10.71 -33.40 -8.95
N LEU A 125 -11.77 -33.40 -8.13
CA LEU A 125 -12.60 -32.24 -7.86
C LEU A 125 -12.60 -31.97 -6.36
N LEU A 126 -12.51 -30.68 -6.00
CA LEU A 126 -12.36 -30.19 -4.64
C LEU A 126 -13.46 -29.18 -4.33
N ALA A 127 -14.20 -29.39 -3.24
CA ALA A 127 -15.14 -28.45 -2.66
C ALA A 127 -14.46 -27.60 -1.58
N SER A 128 -14.70 -26.30 -1.63
CA SER A 128 -14.18 -25.35 -0.64
C SER A 128 -15.28 -24.56 0.05
N ASP A 129 -15.00 -24.12 1.27
CA ASP A 129 -15.99 -23.49 2.17
C ASP A 129 -16.35 -22.04 1.79
N TYR A 130 -15.64 -21.41 0.84
CA TYR A 130 -15.93 -20.07 0.26
C TYR A 130 -15.30 -19.82 -1.12
N GLY A 131 -14.65 -20.85 -1.68
CA GLY A 131 -13.87 -20.74 -2.89
C GLY A 131 -14.49 -21.45 -4.09
N GLY A 132 -15.72 -21.98 -4.00
CA GLY A 132 -16.36 -22.78 -5.05
C GLY A 132 -15.75 -24.18 -5.26
N LEU A 133 -16.01 -24.75 -6.44
CA LEU A 133 -15.48 -26.05 -6.88
C LEU A 133 -14.22 -25.87 -7.73
N TRP A 134 -13.19 -26.67 -7.43
CA TRP A 134 -11.92 -26.66 -8.14
C TRP A 134 -11.64 -28.00 -8.80
N LYS A 135 -11.34 -27.99 -10.09
CA LYS A 135 -10.92 -29.18 -10.84
C LYS A 135 -9.43 -29.14 -11.13
N LYS A 136 -8.75 -30.25 -10.86
CA LYS A 136 -7.33 -30.41 -11.17
C LYS A 136 -7.13 -30.45 -12.68
N GLN A 137 -6.17 -29.69 -13.19
CA GLN A 137 -5.80 -29.78 -14.60
C GLN A 137 -4.95 -31.04 -14.87
N GLN A 138 -5.28 -31.75 -15.94
CA GLN A 138 -4.60 -32.99 -16.29
C GLN A 138 -3.12 -32.74 -16.58
N ASN A 139 -2.24 -33.58 -16.03
CA ASN A 139 -0.78 -33.47 -16.16
C ASN A 139 -0.19 -32.14 -15.62
N SER A 140 -0.92 -31.45 -14.73
CA SER A 140 -0.46 -30.22 -14.08
C SER A 140 -0.70 -30.27 -12.56
N ASN A 141 0.00 -29.42 -11.81
CA ASN A 141 -0.26 -29.18 -10.39
C ASN A 141 -1.23 -27.99 -10.17
N SER A 142 -1.77 -27.42 -11.24
CA SER A 142 -2.74 -26.32 -11.20
C SER A 142 -4.18 -26.81 -11.09
N TRP A 143 -5.01 -25.97 -10.50
CA TRP A 143 -6.45 -26.16 -10.34
C TRP A 143 -7.20 -25.01 -11.01
N VAL A 144 -8.37 -25.28 -11.55
CA VAL A 144 -9.26 -24.28 -12.14
C VAL A 144 -10.60 -24.31 -11.42
N ASN A 145 -11.14 -23.14 -11.11
CA ASN A 145 -12.48 -23.07 -10.57
C ASN A 145 -13.52 -23.33 -11.68
N VAL A 146 -14.45 -24.24 -11.43
CA VAL A 146 -15.48 -24.67 -12.40
C VAL A 146 -16.88 -24.13 -12.07
N THR A 147 -16.95 -23.20 -11.12
CA THR A 147 -18.20 -22.59 -10.61
C THR A 147 -18.22 -21.06 -10.67
N ASP A 148 -17.14 -20.42 -11.12
CA ASP A 148 -17.07 -18.95 -11.22
C ASP A 148 -18.11 -18.37 -12.20
N ASN A 149 -18.62 -19.19 -13.12
CA ASN A 149 -19.71 -18.85 -14.03
C ASN A 149 -21.06 -18.59 -13.33
N PHE A 150 -21.22 -18.99 -12.06
CA PHE A 150 -22.40 -18.63 -11.27
C PHE A 150 -22.36 -17.18 -10.76
N HIS A 151 -21.21 -16.51 -10.82
CA HIS A 151 -21.03 -15.12 -10.36
C HIS A 151 -21.54 -14.87 -8.93
N SER A 152 -21.43 -15.86 -8.05
CA SER A 152 -21.87 -15.75 -6.67
C SER A 152 -20.69 -15.39 -5.76
N PRO A 153 -20.73 -14.27 -5.02
CA PRO A 153 -19.70 -13.93 -4.07
C PRO A 153 -19.61 -14.98 -2.96
N GLY A 154 -18.41 -15.47 -2.67
CA GLY A 154 -18.17 -16.37 -1.53
C GLY A 154 -18.91 -17.71 -1.61
N LEU A 155 -19.13 -18.27 -2.80
CA LEU A 155 -19.83 -19.54 -2.98
C LEU A 155 -19.15 -20.68 -2.20
N ALA A 156 -19.84 -21.22 -1.19
CA ALA A 156 -19.38 -22.41 -0.47
C ALA A 156 -20.01 -23.68 -1.04
N ILE A 157 -19.22 -24.75 -1.02
CA ILE A 157 -19.67 -26.09 -1.40
C ILE A 157 -19.55 -26.99 -0.17
N SER A 158 -20.69 -27.49 0.29
CA SER A 158 -20.75 -28.32 1.51
C SER A 158 -20.48 -29.80 1.24
N GLU A 159 -20.99 -30.34 0.13
CA GLU A 159 -20.87 -31.76 -0.21
C GLU A 159 -20.83 -31.97 -1.73
N ILE A 160 -20.16 -33.05 -2.18
CA ILE A 160 -20.17 -33.50 -3.57
C ILE A 160 -20.38 -35.01 -3.59
N VAL A 161 -21.38 -35.47 -4.36
CA VAL A 161 -21.66 -36.88 -4.58
C VAL A 161 -21.65 -37.23 -6.06
N ARG A 162 -21.22 -38.45 -6.37
CA ARG A 162 -21.21 -39.01 -7.72
C ARG A 162 -22.37 -39.97 -7.87
N ASP A 163 -23.05 -39.87 -9.01
CA ASP A 163 -24.08 -40.83 -9.40
C ASP A 163 -23.46 -42.25 -9.49
N PRO A 164 -24.01 -43.25 -8.78
CA PRO A 164 -23.50 -44.62 -8.83
C PRO A 164 -23.56 -45.28 -10.23
N LYS A 165 -24.43 -44.79 -11.12
CA LYS A 165 -24.70 -45.35 -12.45
C LYS A 165 -24.04 -44.58 -13.59
N ASP A 166 -23.76 -43.30 -13.39
CA ASP A 166 -23.12 -42.45 -14.39
C ASP A 166 -21.94 -41.66 -13.81
N ASN A 167 -20.73 -42.06 -14.17
CA ASN A 167 -19.51 -41.35 -13.73
C ASN A 167 -19.44 -39.91 -14.22
N ASN A 168 -20.21 -39.49 -15.23
CA ASN A 168 -20.24 -38.09 -15.66
C ASN A 168 -21.24 -37.24 -14.86
N HIS A 169 -22.17 -37.87 -14.15
CA HIS A 169 -23.18 -37.17 -13.38
C HIS A 169 -22.71 -36.95 -11.93
N LEU A 170 -22.56 -35.69 -11.54
CA LEU A 170 -22.17 -35.25 -10.20
C LEU A 170 -23.22 -34.29 -9.65
N ILE A 171 -23.42 -34.34 -8.34
CA ILE A 171 -24.34 -33.45 -7.62
C ILE A 171 -23.56 -32.80 -6.48
N ALA A 172 -23.72 -31.50 -6.30
CA ALA A 172 -23.10 -30.76 -5.21
C ALA A 172 -24.12 -29.85 -4.52
N SER A 173 -24.01 -29.76 -3.20
CA SER A 173 -24.80 -28.82 -2.40
C SER A 173 -24.02 -27.54 -2.15
N THR A 174 -24.70 -26.41 -2.29
CA THR A 174 -24.14 -25.09 -2.00
C THR A 174 -24.69 -24.58 -0.67
N SER A 175 -23.83 -23.92 0.09
CA SER A 175 -24.18 -23.22 1.32
C SER A 175 -23.32 -21.96 1.44
N SER A 176 -23.35 -21.28 2.57
CA SER A 176 -22.29 -20.32 2.94
C SER A 176 -21.74 -20.76 4.29
N GLY A 177 -20.41 -20.71 4.40
CA GLY A 177 -19.58 -21.36 5.43
C GLY A 177 -19.68 -20.83 6.86
N LEU A 178 -20.86 -20.39 7.29
CA LEU A 178 -21.15 -20.19 8.71
C LEU A 178 -21.74 -21.47 9.30
N HIS A 179 -21.17 -22.62 8.94
CA HIS A 179 -21.60 -23.95 9.40
C HIS A 179 -21.64 -24.07 10.92
N THR A 180 -20.88 -23.22 11.61
CA THR A 180 -20.86 -23.13 13.06
C THR A 180 -21.93 -22.21 13.64
N ALA A 181 -22.61 -21.36 12.85
CA ALA A 181 -23.57 -20.35 13.33
C ALA A 181 -25.05 -20.76 13.19
N GLY A 182 -25.37 -21.88 12.54
CA GLY A 182 -26.74 -22.43 12.45
C GLY A 182 -27.59 -21.93 11.26
N ALA A 183 -28.85 -22.39 11.20
CA ALA A 183 -29.70 -22.40 10.00
C ALA A 183 -30.06 -21.03 9.39
N LYS A 184 -30.05 -19.95 10.17
CA LYS A 184 -30.42 -18.59 9.71
C LYS A 184 -29.21 -17.75 9.27
N ALA A 185 -27.99 -18.19 9.56
CA ALA A 185 -26.78 -17.40 9.37
C ALA A 185 -26.13 -17.54 7.99
N GLY A 186 -26.57 -18.49 7.15
CA GLY A 186 -26.01 -18.72 5.82
C GLY A 186 -26.97 -18.41 4.66
N TYR A 187 -26.41 -18.23 3.46
CA TYR A 187 -27.14 -18.25 2.18
C TYR A 187 -26.57 -19.38 1.31
N GLY A 188 -27.34 -19.87 0.34
CA GLY A 188 -26.90 -20.93 -0.57
C GLY A 188 -27.66 -20.82 -1.89
N LEU A 189 -27.07 -21.34 -2.95
CA LEU A 189 -27.64 -21.37 -4.29
C LEU A 189 -28.52 -22.61 -4.53
N GLY A 190 -28.56 -23.54 -3.58
CA GLY A 190 -29.28 -24.82 -3.67
C GLY A 190 -28.38 -25.96 -4.09
N ILE A 191 -28.94 -26.85 -4.91
CA ILE A 191 -28.23 -28.00 -5.45
C ILE A 191 -27.81 -27.68 -6.88
N ILE A 192 -26.56 -27.95 -7.19
CA ILE A 192 -26.02 -27.86 -8.55
C ILE A 192 -25.63 -29.26 -9.03
N GLU A 193 -25.71 -29.48 -10.34
CA GLU A 193 -25.40 -30.74 -10.99
C GLU A 193 -24.48 -30.55 -12.19
N SER A 194 -23.71 -31.59 -12.52
CA SER A 194 -22.83 -31.64 -13.68
C SER A 194 -23.08 -32.94 -14.44
N PHE A 195 -23.09 -32.86 -15.77
CA PHE A 195 -23.27 -34.02 -16.66
C PHE A 195 -22.00 -34.36 -17.46
N ASP A 196 -20.88 -33.72 -17.12
CA ASP A 196 -19.61 -33.84 -17.83
C ASP A 196 -18.43 -34.04 -16.86
N ASN A 197 -18.70 -34.73 -15.74
CA ASN A 197 -17.72 -35.05 -14.70
C ASN A 197 -17.07 -33.79 -14.09
N GLY A 198 -17.90 -32.77 -13.84
CA GLY A 198 -17.52 -31.55 -13.13
C GLY A 198 -16.74 -30.55 -13.96
N ASN A 199 -16.80 -30.60 -15.29
CA ASN A 199 -16.24 -29.53 -16.13
C ASN A 199 -17.19 -28.32 -16.21
N SER A 200 -18.50 -28.56 -16.22
CA SER A 200 -19.55 -27.54 -16.16
C SER A 200 -20.64 -27.93 -15.18
N TRP A 201 -21.28 -26.91 -14.58
CA TRP A 201 -22.28 -27.05 -13.54
C TRP A 201 -23.53 -26.22 -13.84
N TYR A 202 -24.68 -26.76 -13.45
CA TYR A 202 -26.01 -26.18 -13.68
C TYR A 202 -26.86 -26.27 -12.41
N PHE A 203 -27.85 -25.39 -12.26
CA PHE A 203 -28.83 -25.51 -11.19
C PHE A 203 -29.72 -26.75 -11.36
N MET A 204 -29.93 -27.50 -10.28
CA MET A 204 -30.89 -28.61 -10.26
C MET A 204 -32.32 -28.06 -10.17
N TRP A 205 -33.10 -28.27 -11.22
CA TRP A 205 -34.40 -27.63 -11.41
C TRP A 205 -35.45 -27.99 -10.34
N GLY A 206 -35.35 -29.18 -9.73
CA GLY A 206 -36.32 -29.67 -8.75
C GLY A 206 -36.17 -29.11 -7.34
N PHE A 207 -35.07 -28.40 -7.02
CA PHE A 207 -34.76 -27.90 -5.68
C PHE A 207 -34.57 -26.37 -5.71
N SER A 208 -35.60 -25.62 -5.29
CA SER A 208 -35.62 -24.16 -5.48
C SER A 208 -34.84 -23.37 -4.41
N ALA A 209 -34.36 -22.18 -4.78
CA ALA A 209 -33.56 -21.28 -3.93
C ALA A 209 -34.17 -20.86 -2.57
N PRO A 210 -35.51 -20.76 -2.39
CA PRO A 210 -36.10 -20.54 -1.06
C PRO A 210 -35.89 -21.71 -0.08
N ASP A 211 -35.80 -22.95 -0.58
CA ASP A 211 -35.59 -24.18 0.19
C ASP A 211 -34.09 -24.52 0.36
N ALA A 212 -33.22 -23.81 -0.37
CA ALA A 212 -31.77 -23.99 -0.44
C ALA A 212 -30.97 -23.49 0.77
N LYS A 213 -31.63 -23.01 1.82
CA LYS A 213 -30.95 -22.37 2.95
C LYS A 213 -30.22 -23.41 3.78
N GLY A 214 -28.90 -23.48 3.59
CA GLY A 214 -28.02 -24.27 4.44
C GLY A 214 -28.11 -25.77 4.23
N ILE A 215 -28.09 -26.22 2.97
CA ILE A 215 -27.91 -27.64 2.67
C ILE A 215 -26.52 -28.05 3.14
N VAL A 216 -26.46 -28.84 4.19
CA VAL A 216 -25.21 -29.32 4.81
C VAL A 216 -24.70 -30.59 4.16
N LYS A 217 -25.60 -31.40 3.59
CA LYS A 217 -25.25 -32.68 2.97
C LYS A 217 -26.25 -33.11 1.90
N ILE A 218 -25.74 -33.79 0.88
CA ILE A 218 -26.52 -34.56 -0.09
C ILE A 218 -25.93 -35.96 -0.24
N LEU A 219 -26.77 -36.99 -0.39
CA LEU A 219 -26.32 -38.37 -0.59
C LEU A 219 -27.35 -39.22 -1.35
N PHE A 220 -26.85 -40.24 -2.03
CA PHE A 220 -27.66 -41.32 -2.60
C PHE A 220 -28.04 -42.33 -1.53
N ASP A 221 -29.22 -42.95 -1.66
CA ASP A 221 -29.62 -44.12 -0.87
C ASP A 221 -28.95 -45.38 -1.42
N PRO A 222 -27.94 -45.96 -0.75
CA PRO A 222 -27.25 -47.14 -1.24
C PRO A 222 -28.12 -48.42 -1.21
N SER A 223 -29.31 -48.36 -0.60
CA SER A 223 -30.27 -49.46 -0.57
C SER A 223 -31.30 -49.40 -1.70
N ASP A 224 -31.35 -48.29 -2.46
CA ASP A 224 -32.22 -48.16 -3.61
C ASP A 224 -31.62 -48.94 -4.80
N PRO A 225 -32.25 -50.04 -5.26
CA PRO A 225 -31.73 -50.83 -6.39
C PRO A 225 -31.70 -50.02 -7.70
N ASP A 226 -32.48 -48.94 -7.75
CA ASP A 226 -32.57 -48.07 -8.92
C ASP A 226 -31.67 -46.83 -8.81
N ASP A 227 -30.93 -46.65 -7.70
CA ASP A 227 -30.04 -45.50 -7.42
C ASP A 227 -30.68 -44.12 -7.75
N ASN A 228 -32.02 -44.02 -7.74
CA ASN A 228 -32.76 -42.81 -8.09
C ASN A 228 -33.10 -41.96 -6.86
N THR A 229 -32.87 -42.52 -5.69
CA THR A 229 -33.23 -41.93 -4.41
C THR A 229 -32.09 -41.08 -3.85
N LEU A 230 -32.39 -39.80 -3.61
CA LEU A 230 -31.49 -38.82 -3.01
C LEU A 230 -32.06 -38.28 -1.71
N TYR A 231 -31.16 -37.97 -0.78
CA TYR A 231 -31.45 -37.20 0.43
C TYR A 231 -30.66 -35.91 0.42
N ALA A 232 -31.33 -34.79 0.67
CA ALA A 232 -30.72 -33.48 0.88
C ALA A 232 -31.10 -33.01 2.28
N ILE A 233 -30.10 -32.61 3.05
CA ILE A 233 -30.27 -32.24 4.44
C ILE A 233 -29.96 -30.77 4.58
N THR A 234 -30.94 -30.02 5.03
CA THR A 234 -30.72 -28.69 5.60
C THR A 234 -30.51 -28.84 7.11
N TYR A 235 -30.09 -27.77 7.77
CA TYR A 235 -29.88 -27.78 9.21
C TYR A 235 -31.06 -28.29 10.05
N ASN A 236 -32.30 -28.27 9.57
CA ASN A 236 -33.47 -28.71 10.35
C ASN A 236 -34.46 -29.61 9.59
N THR A 237 -34.24 -29.83 8.29
CA THR A 237 -35.18 -30.57 7.43
C THR A 237 -34.42 -31.57 6.57
N ILE A 238 -34.96 -32.78 6.48
CA ILE A 238 -34.49 -33.80 5.55
C ILE A 238 -35.47 -33.83 4.38
N TYR A 239 -34.95 -33.63 3.18
CA TYR A 239 -35.67 -33.79 1.92
C TYR A 239 -35.27 -35.12 1.28
N LYS A 240 -36.24 -35.79 0.67
CA LYS A 240 -36.06 -37.01 -0.13
C LYS A 240 -36.62 -36.81 -1.52
N SER A 241 -35.82 -37.13 -2.52
CA SER A 241 -36.25 -37.36 -3.89
C SER A 241 -36.18 -38.85 -4.20
N THR A 242 -37.08 -39.33 -5.06
CA THR A 242 -37.06 -40.71 -5.60
C THR A 242 -36.96 -40.71 -7.13
N ASP A 243 -36.60 -39.57 -7.71
CA ASP A 243 -36.59 -39.29 -9.15
C ASP A 243 -35.38 -38.44 -9.57
N MET A 244 -34.22 -38.71 -8.97
CA MET A 244 -32.95 -38.03 -9.28
C MET A 244 -32.99 -36.52 -9.10
N GLY A 245 -33.68 -36.06 -8.05
CA GLY A 245 -33.71 -34.66 -7.67
C GLY A 245 -34.67 -33.80 -8.47
N GLN A 246 -35.52 -34.40 -9.32
CA GLN A 246 -36.56 -33.67 -10.06
C GLN A 246 -37.69 -33.19 -9.16
N ASN A 247 -38.08 -33.99 -8.15
CA ASN A 247 -39.06 -33.62 -7.14
C ASN A 247 -38.56 -34.01 -5.74
N TRP A 248 -38.79 -33.13 -4.77
CA TRP A 248 -38.36 -33.32 -3.38
C TRP A 248 -39.54 -33.28 -2.43
N ASN A 249 -39.56 -34.22 -1.49
CA ASN A 249 -40.56 -34.30 -0.43
C ASN A 249 -39.87 -34.29 0.93
N ILE A 250 -40.46 -33.61 1.91
CA ILE A 250 -39.96 -33.64 3.29
C ILE A 250 -40.12 -35.06 3.84
N VAL A 251 -39.06 -35.60 4.45
CA VAL A 251 -39.09 -36.88 5.16
C VAL A 251 -39.74 -36.66 6.53
N PRO A 252 -40.90 -37.29 6.84
CA PRO A 252 -41.53 -37.14 8.14
C PRO A 252 -40.70 -37.84 9.23
N GLY A 253 -40.20 -37.09 10.21
CA GLY A 253 -39.47 -37.59 11.38
C GLY A 253 -40.20 -37.36 12.71
N PRO A 254 -39.66 -37.81 13.86
CA PRO A 254 -40.12 -37.32 15.16
C PRO A 254 -40.03 -35.79 15.19
N ALA A 255 -40.85 -35.12 16.01
CA ALA A 255 -40.80 -33.67 16.12
C ALA A 255 -39.40 -33.21 16.58
N ILE A 256 -38.57 -32.85 15.61
CA ILE A 256 -37.31 -32.13 15.80
C ILE A 256 -37.71 -30.80 16.40
N THR A 257 -37.21 -30.50 17.59
CA THR A 257 -37.48 -29.21 18.20
C THR A 257 -36.70 -28.14 17.44
N ILE A 258 -37.07 -26.86 17.58
CA ILE A 258 -36.28 -25.78 16.97
C ILE A 258 -34.80 -25.77 17.41
N TYR A 259 -34.43 -26.55 18.44
CA TYR A 259 -33.08 -26.66 19.00
C TYR A 259 -32.22 -27.78 18.39
N ASP A 260 -32.81 -28.68 17.62
CA ASP A 260 -32.10 -29.83 17.06
C ASP A 260 -31.61 -29.47 15.65
N ILE A 261 -30.29 -29.51 15.43
CA ILE A 261 -29.68 -29.27 14.12
C ILE A 261 -29.08 -30.55 13.53
N PHE A 262 -29.26 -30.76 12.24
CA PHE A 262 -28.53 -31.76 11.48
C PHE A 262 -27.14 -31.23 11.14
N LEU A 263 -26.12 -31.90 11.66
CA LEU A 263 -24.72 -31.65 11.32
C LEU A 263 -24.21 -32.63 10.28
N ASP A 264 -24.75 -33.86 10.26
CA ASP A 264 -24.35 -34.92 9.36
C ASP A 264 -25.41 -36.05 9.32
N ILE A 265 -25.42 -36.83 8.23
CA ILE A 265 -26.09 -38.15 8.15
C ILE A 265 -25.15 -39.13 7.44
N GLU A 266 -25.04 -40.34 7.94
CA GLU A 266 -24.28 -41.39 7.28
C GLU A 266 -25.13 -42.66 7.13
N ILE A 267 -24.98 -43.32 5.98
CA ILE A 267 -25.59 -44.62 5.71
C ILE A 267 -24.46 -45.62 5.53
N ASN A 268 -24.38 -46.60 6.43
CA ASN A 268 -23.19 -47.43 6.65
C ASN A 268 -22.92 -48.49 5.55
N SER A 269 -21.64 -48.75 5.21
CA SER A 269 -21.05 -50.12 5.25
C SER A 269 -19.50 -50.16 5.37
N ASN A 270 -18.98 -49.71 6.53
CA ASN A 270 -17.70 -49.98 7.22
C ASN A 270 -16.33 -49.65 6.56
N GLY A 271 -15.66 -48.59 7.06
CA GLY A 271 -14.24 -48.67 7.48
C GLY A 271 -13.24 -47.58 7.05
N THR A 272 -12.62 -46.92 8.03
CA THR A 272 -11.92 -45.60 8.06
C THR A 272 -10.38 -45.57 7.80
N ILE A 273 -9.78 -44.39 7.52
CA ILE A 273 -8.31 -44.08 7.45
C ILE A 273 -7.97 -42.69 8.08
N PHE A 274 -6.73 -42.45 8.57
CA PHE A 274 -6.22 -41.24 9.28
C PHE A 274 -5.20 -40.36 8.49
N LEU A 275 -5.10 -39.05 8.86
CA LEU A 275 -4.23 -37.97 8.33
C LEU A 275 -3.71 -37.00 9.44
N PRO A 276 -2.63 -36.19 9.24
CA PRO A 276 -2.08 -35.21 10.21
C PRO A 276 -2.37 -33.70 9.90
N ILE A 277 -2.67 -32.88 10.93
CA ILE A 277 -3.31 -31.53 10.86
C ILE A 277 -2.90 -30.51 11.98
N SER A 278 -1.61 -30.23 12.23
CA SER A 278 -1.16 -29.41 13.39
C SER A 278 -0.92 -27.90 13.11
N GLU A 279 -1.15 -27.02 14.11
CA GLU A 279 -1.17 -25.53 14.02
C GLU A 279 -0.15 -24.85 14.99
N PHE A 280 0.67 -23.90 14.49
CA PHE A 280 1.76 -23.20 15.24
C PHE A 280 1.49 -21.70 15.47
N ILE A 281 1.82 -21.18 16.66
CA ILE A 281 1.60 -19.79 17.12
C ILE A 281 2.80 -18.87 16.79
N GLY A 282 4.05 -19.36 16.81
CA GLY A 282 5.22 -18.56 16.43
C GLY A 282 6.54 -19.33 16.47
N CYS A 283 7.58 -18.85 15.79
CA CYS A 283 8.82 -19.59 15.56
C CYS A 283 10.03 -18.66 15.32
N GLY A 284 11.24 -19.17 15.59
CA GLY A 284 12.47 -18.40 15.43
C GLY A 284 13.66 -19.26 15.03
N ILE A 285 14.63 -18.62 14.37
CA ILE A 285 15.68 -19.27 13.57
C ILE A 285 17.04 -18.74 14.03
N SER A 286 18.08 -19.59 14.09
CA SER A 286 19.44 -19.11 14.37
C SER A 286 20.01 -18.34 13.18
N HIS A 287 20.57 -17.15 13.41
CA HIS A 287 21.25 -16.36 12.37
C HIS A 287 22.66 -16.85 12.01
N SER A 288 23.17 -17.89 12.69
CA SER A 288 24.50 -18.46 12.41
C SER A 288 24.45 -19.82 11.71
N SER A 289 23.26 -20.41 11.56
CA SER A 289 23.03 -21.63 10.80
C SER A 289 21.53 -21.80 10.49
N ASP A 290 21.26 -22.05 9.22
CA ASP A 290 19.98 -22.35 8.59
C ASP A 290 19.40 -23.74 8.96
N GLU A 291 20.08 -24.52 9.81
CA GLU A 291 19.64 -25.86 10.25
C GLU A 291 19.01 -25.88 11.66
N ILE A 292 18.82 -24.74 12.34
CA ILE A 292 18.24 -24.69 13.70
C ILE A 292 17.04 -23.72 13.77
N VAL A 293 15.83 -24.28 13.99
CA VAL A 293 14.55 -23.53 14.13
C VAL A 293 13.81 -23.99 15.39
N VAL A 294 13.12 -23.10 16.10
CA VAL A 294 12.18 -23.41 17.21
C VAL A 294 10.79 -22.84 16.91
N ALA A 295 9.69 -23.52 17.26
CA ALA A 295 8.30 -23.11 16.97
C ALA A 295 7.29 -23.59 18.03
N GLY A 296 6.37 -22.74 18.52
CA GLY A 296 5.34 -23.09 19.50
C GLY A 296 3.96 -23.38 18.89
N ALA A 297 3.20 -24.37 19.39
CA ALA A 297 1.90 -24.83 18.85
C ALA A 297 0.65 -24.34 19.59
N THR A 298 -0.52 -24.25 18.90
CA THR A 298 -1.80 -23.78 19.48
C THR A 298 -2.40 -24.72 20.51
N HIS A 299 -2.01 -26.00 20.55
CA HIS A 299 -2.55 -27.00 21.47
C HIS A 299 -1.50 -28.03 21.95
N ASN A 300 -0.65 -27.66 22.92
CA ASN A 300 0.40 -28.47 23.58
C ASN A 300 1.68 -28.78 22.76
N HIS A 301 2.63 -27.85 22.61
CA HIS A 301 4.10 -28.02 22.72
C HIS A 301 4.89 -26.94 21.95
N SER A 302 6.19 -26.78 22.28
CA SER A 302 7.16 -26.08 21.42
C SER A 302 8.18 -27.06 20.83
N PHE A 303 8.53 -26.86 19.57
CA PHE A 303 9.18 -27.80 18.68
C PHE A 303 10.48 -27.23 18.14
N LYS A 304 11.51 -28.05 18.01
CA LYS A 304 12.82 -27.68 17.47
C LYS A 304 13.14 -28.51 16.22
N TYR A 305 13.63 -27.86 15.18
CA TYR A 305 14.20 -28.45 13.99
C TYR A 305 15.72 -28.38 14.05
N GLU A 306 16.38 -29.54 13.93
CA GLU A 306 17.84 -29.68 13.89
C GLU A 306 18.20 -31.00 13.18
N ASN A 307 19.27 -31.02 12.37
CA ASN A 307 19.78 -32.21 11.68
C ASN A 307 18.71 -32.98 10.87
N ASN A 308 17.91 -32.25 10.07
CA ASN A 308 16.82 -32.81 9.26
C ASN A 308 15.71 -33.56 10.03
N SER A 309 15.48 -33.25 11.31
CA SER A 309 14.35 -33.82 12.07
C SER A 309 13.72 -32.82 13.04
N TRP A 310 12.41 -32.96 13.25
CA TRP A 310 11.66 -32.20 14.27
C TRP A 310 11.59 -33.00 15.57
N SER A 311 11.84 -32.34 16.70
CA SER A 311 11.73 -32.91 18.04
C SER A 311 11.07 -31.91 19.01
N ASN A 312 10.45 -32.40 20.08
CA ASN A 312 9.80 -31.55 21.09
C ASN A 312 10.82 -31.12 22.16
N PHE A 313 10.77 -29.86 22.62
CA PHE A 313 11.66 -29.36 23.67
C PHE A 313 10.99 -28.62 24.83
N SER A 314 9.65 -28.43 24.84
CA SER A 314 8.91 -27.76 25.94
C SER A 314 7.42 -28.17 26.02
N SER A 315 6.81 -28.11 27.20
CA SER A 315 5.38 -28.46 27.46
C SER A 315 4.45 -27.23 27.57
N GLY A 316 3.22 -27.29 27.00
CA GLY A 316 2.20 -26.22 27.02
C GLY A 316 1.91 -25.61 25.64
N ASP A 317 0.99 -24.65 25.52
CA ASP A 317 0.75 -23.93 24.24
C ASP A 317 1.91 -23.00 23.95
N GLY A 318 2.66 -23.29 22.88
CA GLY A 318 4.06 -22.91 22.77
C GLY A 318 4.36 -21.45 22.43
N GLY A 319 3.35 -20.67 22.06
CA GLY A 319 3.50 -19.23 21.75
C GLY A 319 4.55 -18.95 20.68
N ASP A 320 5.10 -17.73 20.70
CA ASP A 320 6.23 -17.33 19.85
C ASP A 320 7.58 -17.77 20.46
N CYS A 321 8.53 -18.14 19.61
CA CYS A 321 9.84 -18.72 19.98
C CYS A 321 10.96 -18.01 19.21
N GLU A 322 12.13 -17.78 19.82
CA GLU A 322 13.27 -17.09 19.16
C GLU A 322 14.63 -17.68 19.59
N VAL A 323 15.64 -17.62 18.71
CA VAL A 323 17.02 -18.08 19.00
C VAL A 323 17.94 -16.86 19.11
N ASN A 324 18.74 -16.76 20.18
CA ASN A 324 19.66 -15.65 20.38
C ASN A 324 20.79 -15.61 19.34
N TRP A 325 20.96 -14.47 18.66
CA TRP A 325 21.82 -14.31 17.48
C TRP A 325 23.33 -14.28 17.76
N ASN A 326 23.76 -14.14 19.02
CA ASN A 326 25.19 -14.07 19.38
C ASN A 326 25.73 -15.25 20.21
N ASP A 327 24.87 -16.12 20.79
CA ASP A 327 25.33 -17.23 21.65
C ASP A 327 24.49 -18.53 21.62
N ASN A 328 23.53 -18.67 20.70
CA ASN A 328 22.68 -19.86 20.52
C ASN A 328 21.88 -20.28 21.78
N LYS A 329 21.54 -19.36 22.70
CA LYS A 329 20.53 -19.60 23.75
C LYS A 329 19.09 -19.39 23.24
N TYR A 330 18.13 -20.07 23.86
CA TYR A 330 16.73 -20.20 23.41
C TYR A 330 15.77 -19.30 24.20
N TYR A 331 14.81 -18.66 23.54
CA TYR A 331 13.74 -17.86 24.14
C TYR A 331 12.35 -18.33 23.65
N TYR A 332 11.34 -18.36 24.53
CA TYR A 332 9.96 -18.76 24.22
C TYR A 332 8.97 -18.08 25.17
N SER A 333 7.71 -17.85 24.74
CA SER A 333 6.70 -17.11 25.51
C SER A 333 5.49 -17.97 25.93
N THR A 334 5.21 -18.00 27.25
CA THR A 334 3.88 -18.32 27.80
C THR A 334 3.52 -17.26 28.83
N GLN A 335 2.35 -16.62 28.71
CA GLN A 335 1.72 -15.73 29.72
C GLN A 335 2.70 -14.98 30.65
N SER A 336 3.12 -13.77 30.28
CA SER A 336 3.80 -12.78 31.15
C SER A 336 5.09 -13.22 31.86
N SER A 337 6.24 -13.24 31.16
CA SER A 337 7.56 -12.70 31.61
C SER A 337 8.69 -13.09 30.64
N TYR A 338 9.57 -12.12 30.37
CA TYR A 338 10.80 -12.29 29.61
C TYR A 338 11.87 -12.92 30.52
N HIS A 339 12.54 -13.97 30.07
CA HIS A 339 13.90 -14.30 30.50
C HIS A 339 14.83 -14.30 29.28
N SER A 340 15.11 -13.10 28.77
CA SER A 340 16.49 -12.87 28.34
C SER A 340 17.37 -12.89 29.59
N ASN A 341 18.66 -13.08 29.38
CA ASN A 341 19.55 -12.36 30.27
C ASN A 341 19.21 -10.86 30.14
N SER A 342 18.46 -10.38 31.14
CA SER A 342 18.07 -9.02 31.54
C SER A 342 17.17 -8.15 30.63
N THR A 343 15.94 -7.98 31.14
CA THR A 343 15.17 -6.72 31.34
C THR A 343 14.57 -5.99 30.14
N PHE A 344 13.42 -6.46 29.63
CA PHE A 344 12.21 -5.64 29.45
C PHE A 344 10.98 -6.51 29.11
N SER A 345 9.76 -6.12 29.53
CA SER A 345 8.52 -6.89 29.34
C SER A 345 7.33 -5.99 29.05
N PHE A 346 6.48 -6.34 28.08
CA PHE A 346 5.10 -5.86 28.01
C PHE A 346 4.14 -7.04 28.20
N SER A 347 3.38 -6.98 29.30
CA SER A 347 2.28 -7.88 29.63
C SER A 347 1.04 -7.03 29.90
N ASN A 348 -0.13 -7.54 29.51
CA ASN A 348 -1.48 -7.00 29.68
C ASN A 348 -1.92 -6.12 28.48
N GLN A 349 -3.03 -6.35 27.78
CA GLN A 349 -4.35 -6.79 28.25
C GLN A 349 -5.12 -7.60 27.18
N THR A 350 -6.04 -8.39 27.71
CA THR A 350 -7.13 -9.14 27.12
C THR A 350 -8.18 -8.27 26.41
N GLY A 351 -8.64 -8.71 25.23
CA GLY A 351 -9.87 -8.23 24.58
C GLY A 351 -9.66 -7.15 23.51
N GLY A 352 -9.16 -7.53 22.33
CA GLY A 352 -9.16 -6.70 21.13
C GLY A 352 -10.15 -7.25 20.11
N PHE A 353 -10.99 -6.37 19.56
CA PHE A 353 -11.93 -6.62 18.47
C PHE A 353 -11.18 -6.96 17.18
N ILE A 354 -11.63 -7.97 16.41
CA ILE A 354 -11.06 -8.32 15.10
C ILE A 354 -11.87 -7.54 14.04
N GLY A 355 -11.36 -6.37 13.66
CA GLY A 355 -11.99 -5.48 12.68
C GLY A 355 -11.42 -4.06 12.75
N MET A 356 -10.15 -3.92 13.13
CA MET A 356 -9.50 -2.62 13.26
C MET A 356 -8.84 -2.26 11.93
N GLU A 357 -9.14 -1.08 11.42
CA GLU A 357 -8.34 -0.43 10.39
C GLU A 357 -7.03 0.08 11.02
N TYR A 358 -5.96 -0.09 10.27
CA TYR A 358 -4.70 0.61 10.50
C TYR A 358 -4.57 1.65 9.42
N GLU A 359 -4.26 2.87 9.83
CA GLU A 359 -4.05 3.96 8.90
C GLU A 359 -2.65 4.52 9.12
N GLN A 360 -1.90 4.69 8.03
CA GLN A 360 -0.59 5.32 8.09
C GLN A 360 -0.77 6.84 8.11
N ASP A 361 0.05 7.55 8.89
CA ASP A 361 0.01 9.01 8.85
C ASP A 361 0.45 9.51 7.46
N PRO A 362 -0.38 10.32 6.76
CA PRO A 362 -0.08 10.74 5.39
C PRO A 362 1.12 11.72 5.31
N SER A 363 1.59 12.20 6.47
CA SER A 363 2.74 13.10 6.58
C SER A 363 3.91 12.48 7.35
N ASP A 364 3.79 11.26 7.88
CA ASP A 364 4.89 10.59 8.60
C ASP A 364 4.78 9.06 8.49
N PRO A 365 5.62 8.42 7.66
CA PRO A 365 5.52 6.97 7.44
C PRO A 365 5.84 6.14 8.70
N ASN A 366 6.41 6.75 9.75
CA ASN A 366 6.70 6.06 11.01
C ASN A 366 5.54 6.08 12.00
N ILE A 367 4.46 6.79 11.68
CA ILE A 367 3.29 6.90 12.53
C ILE A 367 2.19 6.01 11.96
N ILE A 368 1.70 5.10 12.80
CA ILE A 368 0.57 4.22 12.49
C ILE A 368 -0.54 4.48 13.51
N TYR A 369 -1.75 4.64 13.01
CA TYR A 369 -2.97 4.69 13.81
C TYR A 369 -3.66 3.33 13.83
N TYR A 370 -4.36 3.02 14.92
CA TYR A 370 -5.13 1.79 15.06
C TYR A 370 -6.38 2.02 15.91
N ALA A 371 -7.53 1.51 15.49
CA ALA A 371 -8.80 1.70 16.20
C ALA A 371 -8.97 0.79 17.43
N TRP A 372 -9.85 1.13 18.38
CA TRP A 372 -10.23 0.27 19.51
C TRP A 372 -11.67 0.57 20.01
N GLY A 373 -12.38 -0.46 20.46
CA GLY A 373 -13.72 -0.34 21.05
C GLY A 373 -13.69 0.02 22.55
N LYS A 374 -14.83 0.43 23.10
CA LYS A 374 -14.97 0.64 24.55
C LYS A 374 -14.78 -0.68 25.31
N THR A 375 -14.05 -0.64 26.42
CA THR A 375 -13.85 -1.79 27.31
C THR A 375 -14.43 -1.50 28.69
N SER A 376 -14.59 -2.51 29.54
CA SER A 376 -14.96 -2.31 30.95
C SER A 376 -14.00 -1.39 31.72
N SER A 377 -12.77 -1.24 31.23
CA SER A 377 -11.72 -0.40 31.81
C SER A 377 -11.63 1.02 31.23
N THR A 378 -12.37 1.35 30.16
CA THR A 378 -12.36 2.68 29.51
C THR A 378 -13.76 3.27 29.44
N SER A 379 -13.89 4.58 29.68
CA SER A 379 -15.19 5.26 29.58
C SER A 379 -15.66 5.47 28.14
N ASN A 380 -14.72 5.46 27.18
CA ASN A 380 -14.92 5.76 25.76
C ASN A 380 -14.19 4.72 24.90
N ALA A 381 -14.60 4.60 23.63
CA ALA A 381 -13.74 4.06 22.60
C ALA A 381 -12.52 4.99 22.37
N PHE A 382 -11.48 4.49 21.72
CA PHE A 382 -10.29 5.27 21.39
C PHE A 382 -9.65 4.71 20.13
N PHE A 383 -8.82 5.51 19.46
CA PHE A 383 -7.79 4.99 18.57
C PHE A 383 -6.42 5.28 19.15
N GLY A 384 -5.47 4.39 18.88
CA GLY A 384 -4.08 4.55 19.26
C GLY A 384 -3.27 5.18 18.14
N LYS A 385 -2.26 5.94 18.53
CA LYS A 385 -1.19 6.44 17.67
C LYS A 385 0.11 5.80 18.13
N TYR A 386 0.78 5.09 17.24
CA TYR A 386 2.10 4.52 17.47
C TYR A 386 3.14 5.26 16.64
N ASP A 387 4.09 5.90 17.31
CA ASP A 387 5.27 6.49 16.68
C ASP A 387 6.42 5.48 16.80
N GLN A 388 6.82 4.91 15.67
CA GLN A 388 7.88 3.91 15.58
C GLN A 388 9.27 4.50 15.87
N THR A 389 9.47 5.81 15.69
CA THR A 389 10.77 6.45 15.92
C THR A 389 11.06 6.64 17.40
N THR A 390 10.02 6.93 18.19
CA THR A 390 10.13 7.17 19.63
C THR A 390 9.67 5.96 20.47
N ASP A 391 9.06 4.97 19.83
CA ASP A 391 8.35 3.84 20.44
C ASP A 391 7.22 4.28 21.40
N ILE A 392 6.64 5.46 21.15
CA ILE A 392 5.57 6.03 21.99
C ILE A 392 4.20 5.60 21.44
N LYS A 393 3.34 5.12 22.36
CA LYS A 393 1.93 4.80 22.08
C LYS A 393 1.03 5.78 22.83
N THR A 394 0.21 6.51 22.09
CA THR A 394 -0.75 7.48 22.64
C THR A 394 -2.17 7.00 22.37
N LYS A 395 -3.07 7.14 23.34
CA LYS A 395 -4.51 6.88 23.15
C LYS A 395 -5.24 8.19 22.94
N ILE A 396 -6.06 8.25 21.90
CA ILE A 396 -6.91 9.40 21.58
C ILE A 396 -8.36 8.95 21.72
N TYR A 397 -9.04 9.48 22.75
CA TYR A 397 -10.41 9.09 23.06
C TYR A 397 -11.40 9.81 22.14
N VAL A 398 -12.35 9.05 21.60
CA VAL A 398 -13.46 9.58 20.79
C VAL A 398 -14.66 9.93 21.69
N PRO A 399 -15.69 10.65 21.21
CA PRO A 399 -16.85 11.00 22.03
C PRO A 399 -17.52 9.78 22.67
N ASN A 400 -18.16 9.97 23.84
CA ASN A 400 -18.79 8.88 24.62
C ASN A 400 -19.91 8.17 23.86
N GLU A 401 -20.49 8.85 22.87
CA GLU A 401 -21.54 8.39 22.00
C GLU A 401 -21.06 7.34 21.00
N ILE A 402 -19.73 7.21 20.83
CA ILE A 402 -19.07 6.21 19.98
C ILE A 402 -18.58 5.06 20.88
N ASP A 403 -19.28 3.92 20.83
CA ASP A 403 -18.88 2.73 21.58
C ASP A 403 -17.82 1.90 20.84
N LYS A 404 -17.78 1.97 19.50
CA LYS A 404 -16.79 1.29 18.64
C LYS A 404 -16.46 2.14 17.42
N VAL A 405 -15.17 2.35 17.16
CA VAL A 405 -14.66 2.98 15.93
C VAL A 405 -14.80 1.98 14.79
N GLY A 406 -15.51 2.36 13.73
CA GLY A 406 -15.80 1.50 12.59
C GLY A 406 -14.99 1.79 11.34
N ALA A 407 -14.85 3.08 11.01
CA ALA A 407 -13.90 3.54 10.00
C ALA A 407 -13.11 4.72 10.57
N PHE A 408 -11.84 4.81 10.20
CA PHE A 408 -10.95 5.90 10.61
C PHE A 408 -10.19 6.46 9.42
N GLY A 409 -10.14 7.79 9.34
CA GLY A 409 -9.38 8.48 8.30
C GLY A 409 -8.62 9.67 8.86
N ILE A 410 -7.40 9.90 8.36
CA ILE A 410 -6.59 11.07 8.65
C ILE A 410 -6.15 11.76 7.36
N ASN A 411 -6.35 13.08 7.27
CA ASN A 411 -5.89 13.85 6.12
C ASN A 411 -4.51 14.50 6.35
N THR A 412 -3.95 15.14 5.32
CA THR A 412 -2.64 15.81 5.36
C THR A 412 -2.58 17.03 6.30
N ASN A 413 -3.73 17.52 6.78
CA ASN A 413 -3.81 18.53 7.85
C ASN A 413 -3.77 17.93 9.26
N ASN A 414 -3.63 16.60 9.40
CA ASN A 414 -3.76 15.84 10.65
C ASN A 414 -5.14 16.02 11.30
N GLU A 415 -6.19 16.19 10.50
CA GLU A 415 -7.57 16.16 10.98
C GLU A 415 -8.05 14.71 11.02
N TYR A 416 -8.73 14.34 12.10
CA TYR A 416 -9.18 12.98 12.33
C TYR A 416 -10.67 12.86 12.01
N PHE A 417 -11.02 11.85 11.22
CA PHE A 417 -12.39 11.48 10.89
C PHE A 417 -12.66 10.09 11.45
N VAL A 418 -13.77 9.95 12.17
CA VAL A 418 -14.16 8.70 12.81
C VAL A 418 -15.62 8.45 12.53
N ALA A 419 -15.93 7.25 12.07
CA ALA A 419 -17.29 6.75 11.98
C ALA A 419 -17.56 5.69 13.05
N ASP A 420 -18.80 5.63 13.52
CA ASP A 420 -19.26 4.53 14.36
C ASP A 420 -19.30 3.23 13.57
N PHE A 421 -18.86 2.16 14.22
CA PHE A 421 -19.15 0.81 13.74
C PHE A 421 -20.62 0.44 14.00
N ARG A 422 -21.22 0.96 15.07
CA ARG A 422 -22.63 0.78 15.42
C ARG A 422 -23.10 1.85 16.40
N ALA A 423 -24.35 2.31 16.23
CA ALA A 423 -25.00 3.22 17.13
C ALA A 423 -25.22 2.59 18.52
N THR A 424 -25.11 3.42 19.56
CA THR A 424 -25.34 3.06 20.97
C THR A 424 -26.77 2.63 21.28
N ASN A 425 -27.73 2.98 20.42
CA ASN A 425 -29.15 2.63 20.54
C ASN A 425 -29.74 2.34 19.17
N GLU A 426 -30.59 1.31 19.10
CA GLU A 426 -31.37 0.90 17.95
C GLU A 426 -32.37 1.94 17.41
N LEU A 427 -32.46 3.13 17.99
CA LEU A 427 -33.31 4.21 17.47
C LEU A 427 -32.50 5.38 16.95
N GLU A 428 -31.16 5.31 17.04
CA GLU A 428 -30.25 6.38 16.66
C GLU A 428 -29.36 5.95 15.47
N PRO A 429 -28.98 6.89 14.59
CA PRO A 429 -28.07 6.62 13.49
C PRO A 429 -26.62 6.48 13.97
N ASN A 430 -25.77 5.84 13.16
CA ASN A 430 -24.31 5.86 13.35
C ASN A 430 -23.80 7.31 13.32
N ARG A 431 -22.73 7.58 14.07
CA ARG A 431 -22.05 8.88 14.09
C ARG A 431 -20.96 8.96 13.02
N PHE A 432 -20.75 10.17 12.52
CA PHE A 432 -19.56 10.57 11.77
C PHE A 432 -19.03 11.86 12.39
N VAL A 433 -17.83 11.81 12.98
CA VAL A 433 -17.25 12.91 13.75
C VAL A 433 -15.89 13.32 13.19
N LYS A 434 -15.54 14.60 13.37
CA LYS A 434 -14.28 15.19 12.94
C LYS A 434 -13.56 15.87 14.11
N SER A 435 -12.25 15.72 14.23
CA SER A 435 -11.39 16.52 15.10
C SER A 435 -10.33 17.26 14.28
N THR A 436 -10.05 18.51 14.65
CA THR A 436 -9.04 19.37 14.01
C THR A 436 -7.91 19.76 14.97
N ASP A 437 -7.91 19.23 16.19
CA ASP A 437 -7.02 19.65 17.27
C ASP A 437 -6.34 18.46 17.95
N GLY A 438 -6.13 17.37 17.22
CA GLY A 438 -5.46 16.18 17.75
C GLY A 438 -6.36 15.32 18.66
N GLY A 439 -7.68 15.37 18.46
CA GLY A 439 -8.65 14.58 19.23
C GLY A 439 -9.04 15.21 20.58
N ASN A 440 -8.73 16.50 20.80
CA ASN A 440 -9.12 17.20 22.02
C ASN A 440 -10.59 17.62 21.98
N THR A 441 -11.08 18.03 20.81
CA THR A 441 -12.49 18.33 20.56
C THR A 441 -12.98 17.65 19.29
N TRP A 442 -14.29 17.38 19.25
CA TRP A 442 -14.94 16.64 18.17
C TRP A 442 -16.19 17.39 17.69
N THR A 443 -16.35 17.49 16.38
CA THR A 443 -17.52 18.04 15.70
C THR A 443 -18.33 16.89 15.12
N ASP A 444 -19.63 16.81 15.46
CA ASP A 444 -20.55 15.82 14.89
C ASP A 444 -21.03 16.29 13.50
N LEU A 445 -20.65 15.54 12.47
CA LEU A 445 -21.00 15.76 11.06
C LEU A 445 -22.11 14.81 10.58
N SER A 446 -22.71 14.02 11.47
CA SER A 446 -23.74 13.04 11.12
C SER A 446 -24.97 13.71 10.50
N ASN A 447 -25.27 14.97 10.79
CA ASN A 447 -26.41 15.67 10.18
C ASN A 447 -26.08 16.47 8.92
N SER A 448 -24.88 16.31 8.36
CA SER A 448 -24.48 16.95 7.09
C SER A 448 -25.42 16.57 5.95
N THR A 449 -25.67 17.51 5.04
CA THR A 449 -26.58 17.30 3.90
C THR A 449 -25.97 16.38 2.86
N VAL A 450 -26.73 15.40 2.38
CA VAL A 450 -26.40 14.51 1.27
C VAL A 450 -27.32 14.82 0.09
N TYR A 451 -26.73 15.20 -1.04
CA TYR A 451 -27.44 15.49 -2.29
C TYR A 451 -27.40 14.28 -3.23
N PHE A 452 -28.55 13.94 -3.83
CA PHE A 452 -28.68 12.87 -4.81
C PHE A 452 -29.71 13.24 -5.89
N SER A 453 -29.80 12.47 -6.96
CA SER A 453 -30.62 12.82 -8.14
C SER A 453 -32.10 13.09 -7.85
N GLN A 454 -32.65 12.47 -6.79
CA GLN A 454 -34.05 12.59 -6.41
C GLN A 454 -34.31 13.58 -5.25
N GLY A 455 -33.28 14.25 -4.72
CA GLY A 455 -33.45 15.22 -3.64
C GLY A 455 -32.25 15.36 -2.70
N SER A 456 -32.53 15.63 -1.43
CA SER A 456 -31.49 15.68 -0.39
C SER A 456 -32.00 15.03 0.90
N THR A 457 -31.07 14.54 1.71
CA THR A 457 -31.34 13.97 3.04
C THR A 457 -30.17 14.28 3.98
N SER A 458 -30.22 13.87 5.24
CA SER A 458 -29.07 13.96 6.15
C SER A 458 -28.20 12.71 6.07
N LEU A 459 -26.89 12.84 6.30
CA LEU A 459 -25.97 11.70 6.38
C LEU A 459 -26.46 10.68 7.41
N ALA A 460 -26.98 11.13 8.54
CA ALA A 460 -27.59 10.33 9.60
C ALA A 460 -28.73 9.46 9.07
N THR A 461 -29.52 9.94 8.12
CA THR A 461 -30.57 9.14 7.47
C THR A 461 -29.96 8.11 6.50
N VAL A 462 -28.79 8.38 5.93
CA VAL A 462 -28.09 7.43 5.05
C VAL A 462 -27.41 6.32 5.86
N ILE A 463 -26.73 6.67 6.94
CA ILE A 463 -25.95 5.76 7.80
C ILE A 463 -26.77 5.23 8.98
N VAL A 464 -28.09 5.46 8.98
CA VAL A 464 -28.96 4.80 9.96
C VAL A 464 -28.87 3.30 9.73
N TRP A 465 -28.26 2.61 10.71
CA TRP A 465 -28.05 1.16 10.66
C TRP A 465 -27.17 0.65 9.52
N LYS A 466 -26.35 1.54 8.95
CA LYS A 466 -25.34 1.22 7.95
C LYS A 466 -24.04 1.82 8.40
N THR A 467 -23.00 1.03 8.36
CA THR A 467 -21.63 1.47 8.63
C THR A 467 -21.10 2.32 7.49
N ILE A 468 -20.28 3.30 7.83
CA ILE A 468 -19.27 3.79 6.89
C ILE A 468 -18.17 2.73 6.95
N GLU A 469 -17.82 2.15 5.80
CA GLU A 469 -16.82 1.07 5.76
C GLU A 469 -15.41 1.61 5.55
N ASP A 470 -15.26 2.80 4.97
CA ASP A 470 -13.97 3.36 4.60
C ASP A 470 -14.06 4.89 4.38
N ILE A 471 -12.95 5.59 4.63
CA ILE A 471 -12.79 7.03 4.49
C ILE A 471 -11.46 7.32 3.79
N ILE A 472 -11.50 7.67 2.50
CA ILE A 472 -10.30 8.03 1.73
C ILE A 472 -10.25 9.53 1.40
N PHE A 473 -9.04 10.06 1.22
CA PHE A 473 -8.80 11.49 0.97
C PHE A 473 -8.11 11.73 -0.36
N ASN A 474 -8.30 12.93 -0.90
CA ASN A 474 -7.37 13.45 -1.91
C ASN A 474 -6.05 13.82 -1.20
N PRO A 475 -4.89 13.24 -1.57
CA PRO A 475 -3.60 13.56 -0.95
C PRO A 475 -3.15 15.01 -1.17
N ASP A 476 -3.69 15.69 -2.19
CA ASP A 476 -3.35 17.08 -2.52
C ASP A 476 -4.40 18.10 -2.06
N ASP A 477 -5.61 17.68 -1.67
CA ASP A 477 -6.63 18.54 -1.04
C ASP A 477 -7.22 17.87 0.21
N PRO A 478 -6.79 18.27 1.44
CA PRO A 478 -7.28 17.67 2.67
C PRO A 478 -8.78 17.86 2.94
N ASN A 479 -9.48 18.75 2.20
CA ASN A 479 -10.92 18.92 2.33
C ASN A 479 -11.73 18.03 1.39
N GLU A 480 -11.08 17.41 0.41
CA GLU A 480 -11.70 16.50 -0.53
C GLU A 480 -11.56 15.05 -0.04
N LEU A 481 -12.70 14.38 0.14
CA LEU A 481 -12.77 13.04 0.70
C LEU A 481 -13.98 12.27 0.18
N TRP A 482 -13.87 10.94 0.23
CA TRP A 482 -14.94 10.02 -0.07
C TRP A 482 -15.18 9.10 1.12
N ILE A 483 -16.44 8.70 1.29
CA ILE A 483 -16.80 7.64 2.21
C ILE A 483 -17.56 6.55 1.48
N SER A 484 -17.28 5.31 1.84
CA SER A 484 -18.09 4.17 1.45
C SER A 484 -19.17 3.89 2.49
N VAL A 485 -20.31 3.41 2.04
CA VAL A 485 -21.44 3.06 2.89
C VAL A 485 -21.77 1.58 2.70
N GLY A 486 -21.75 0.86 3.82
CA GLY A 486 -22.15 -0.53 3.94
C GLY A 486 -23.65 -0.75 3.80
N GLY A 487 -24.05 -2.02 3.88
CA GLY A 487 -25.43 -2.48 3.87
C GLY A 487 -26.14 -2.37 2.51
N VAL A 488 -27.01 -3.34 2.23
CA VAL A 488 -27.90 -3.28 1.04
C VAL A 488 -29.00 -2.24 1.27
N LYS A 489 -29.07 -1.22 0.40
CA LYS A 489 -30.20 -0.28 0.40
C LYS A 489 -31.44 -0.98 -0.13
N THR A 490 -32.59 -0.81 0.52
CA THR A 490 -33.86 -1.38 0.06
C THR A 490 -34.98 -0.36 -0.02
N ALA A 491 -35.98 -0.63 -0.86
CA ALA A 491 -37.27 0.06 -0.88
C ALA A 491 -38.37 -1.01 -0.80
N ASN A 492 -39.24 -0.92 0.21
CA ASN A 492 -40.30 -1.91 0.47
C ASN A 492 -39.78 -3.36 0.59
N GLY A 493 -38.56 -3.54 1.11
CA GLY A 493 -37.93 -4.86 1.27
C GLY A 493 -37.15 -5.35 0.04
N SER A 494 -37.19 -4.65 -1.09
CA SER A 494 -36.42 -5.00 -2.30
C SER A 494 -35.12 -4.21 -2.42
N PRO A 495 -33.98 -4.82 -2.78
CA PRO A 495 -32.73 -4.12 -3.05
C PRO A 495 -32.89 -2.99 -4.08
N GLN A 496 -32.18 -1.90 -3.86
CA GLN A 496 -32.09 -0.76 -4.79
C GLN A 496 -30.63 -0.62 -5.23
N ALA A 497 -30.38 -0.81 -6.52
CA ALA A 497 -29.09 -0.47 -7.11
C ALA A 497 -28.89 1.06 -7.17
N GLU A 498 -27.64 1.50 -7.37
CA GLU A 498 -27.27 2.85 -7.84
C GLU A 498 -27.54 4.08 -6.94
N THR A 499 -27.64 3.97 -5.61
CA THR A 499 -27.75 5.19 -4.77
C THR A 499 -27.12 5.06 -3.37
N LEU A 500 -26.42 6.12 -2.94
CA LEU A 500 -25.94 6.36 -1.55
C LEU A 500 -25.00 5.29 -0.97
N ARG A 501 -24.04 4.83 -1.76
CA ARG A 501 -23.01 3.82 -1.45
C ARG A 501 -21.60 4.39 -1.43
N VAL A 502 -21.34 5.39 -2.28
CA VAL A 502 -20.13 6.21 -2.20
C VAL A 502 -20.58 7.66 -2.16
N LEU A 503 -20.14 8.39 -1.16
CA LEU A 503 -20.43 9.81 -0.99
C LEU A 503 -19.15 10.62 -1.13
N HIS A 504 -19.19 11.71 -1.88
CA HIS A 504 -18.05 12.60 -2.13
C HIS A 504 -18.29 13.96 -1.47
N SER A 505 -17.28 14.46 -0.76
CA SER A 505 -17.26 15.80 -0.17
C SER A 505 -16.02 16.56 -0.64
N VAL A 506 -16.18 17.86 -0.87
CA VAL A 506 -15.10 18.80 -1.23
C VAL A 506 -14.89 19.87 -0.14
N ASN A 507 -15.50 19.65 1.04
CA ASN A 507 -15.58 20.63 2.11
C ASN A 507 -15.49 19.97 3.50
N GLY A 508 -14.64 18.96 3.62
CA GLY A 508 -14.30 18.31 4.89
C GLY A 508 -15.50 17.63 5.55
N GLY A 509 -16.45 17.12 4.76
CA GLY A 509 -17.60 16.35 5.23
C GLY A 509 -18.81 17.18 5.68
N THR A 510 -18.80 18.50 5.46
CA THR A 510 -19.94 19.38 5.81
C THR A 510 -21.12 19.24 4.84
N SER A 511 -20.87 18.77 3.62
CA SER A 511 -21.90 18.30 2.69
C SER A 511 -21.36 17.22 1.77
N TRP A 512 -22.26 16.39 1.23
CA TRP A 512 -21.93 15.22 0.42
C TRP A 512 -22.76 15.17 -0.87
N ASN A 513 -22.17 14.62 -1.93
CA ASN A 513 -22.87 14.28 -3.16
C ASN A 513 -22.83 12.77 -3.39
N ASP A 514 -23.94 12.20 -3.84
CA ASP A 514 -24.00 10.79 -4.22
C ASP A 514 -23.12 10.52 -5.43
N TYR A 515 -22.18 9.59 -5.25
CA TYR A 515 -21.22 9.15 -6.24
C TYR A 515 -21.45 7.71 -6.68
N SER A 516 -22.64 7.12 -6.45
CA SER A 516 -22.85 5.66 -6.53
C SER A 516 -23.38 5.12 -7.85
N ALA A 517 -23.67 5.97 -8.83
CA ALA A 517 -24.23 5.55 -10.12
C ALA A 517 -23.34 4.49 -10.79
N GLY A 518 -23.92 3.39 -11.30
CA GLY A 518 -23.17 2.27 -11.90
C GLY A 518 -22.64 1.23 -10.92
N LEU A 519 -22.90 1.35 -9.61
CA LEU A 519 -22.63 0.31 -8.61
C LEU A 519 -23.89 -0.53 -8.33
N SER A 520 -23.68 -1.81 -7.98
CA SER A 520 -24.72 -2.76 -7.60
C SER A 520 -25.25 -2.46 -6.19
N ALA A 521 -26.26 -3.20 -5.72
CA ALA A 521 -26.79 -2.98 -4.38
C ALA A 521 -25.89 -3.58 -3.27
N PHE A 522 -24.80 -4.27 -3.60
CA PHE A 522 -23.82 -4.82 -2.66
C PHE A 522 -23.01 -3.76 -1.93
N PRO A 523 -22.57 -3.99 -0.68
CA PRO A 523 -21.70 -3.07 0.08
C PRO A 523 -20.45 -2.67 -0.71
N VAL A 524 -19.98 -1.44 -0.46
CA VAL A 524 -18.66 -0.96 -0.92
C VAL A 524 -17.82 -1.05 0.33
N MET A 525 -16.95 -2.06 0.38
CA MET A 525 -16.17 -2.42 1.55
C MET A 525 -14.89 -1.60 1.64
N ALA A 526 -14.34 -1.23 0.48
CA ALA A 526 -13.08 -0.52 0.38
C ALA A 526 -13.14 0.50 -0.75
N LEU A 527 -12.52 1.64 -0.53
CA LEU A 527 -12.22 2.64 -1.54
C LEU A 527 -10.70 2.78 -1.61
N GLU A 528 -10.19 3.11 -2.78
CA GLU A 528 -8.76 3.41 -2.89
C GLU A 528 -8.55 4.57 -3.87
N TYR A 529 -7.80 5.59 -3.42
CA TYR A 529 -7.45 6.72 -4.25
C TYR A 529 -6.18 6.41 -5.04
N GLN A 530 -6.21 6.55 -6.36
CA GLN A 530 -4.97 6.43 -7.14
C GLN A 530 -4.11 7.66 -6.93
N ALA A 531 -3.11 7.58 -6.05
CA ALA A 531 -2.16 8.65 -5.80
C ALA A 531 -1.51 9.13 -7.12
N GLY A 532 -1.53 10.45 -7.34
CA GLY A 532 -1.01 11.08 -8.56
C GLY A 532 -2.00 11.11 -9.74
N SER A 533 -3.21 10.59 -9.56
CA SER A 533 -4.31 10.74 -10.50
C SER A 533 -5.15 12.00 -10.23
N ASN A 534 -6.02 12.32 -11.19
CA ASN A 534 -7.01 13.39 -11.04
C ASN A 534 -8.22 12.69 -10.47
N ASN A 535 -8.35 12.53 -9.15
CA ASN A 535 -9.50 11.92 -8.49
C ASN A 535 -9.97 10.59 -9.11
N ARG A 536 -9.05 9.74 -9.58
CA ARG A 536 -9.39 8.36 -9.94
C ARG A 536 -9.46 7.55 -8.66
N ILE A 537 -10.60 6.90 -8.48
CA ILE A 537 -10.91 6.10 -7.30
C ILE A 537 -11.33 4.70 -7.72
N PHE A 538 -10.98 3.73 -6.89
CA PHE A 538 -11.41 2.35 -7.00
C PHE A 538 -12.39 2.01 -5.87
N ALA A 539 -13.29 1.07 -6.12
CA ALA A 539 -14.27 0.60 -5.15
C ALA A 539 -14.29 -0.93 -5.15
N GLY A 540 -13.96 -1.52 -3.99
CA GLY A 540 -14.09 -2.94 -3.72
C GLY A 540 -15.50 -3.26 -3.21
N THR A 541 -16.18 -4.19 -3.86
CA THR A 541 -17.54 -4.61 -3.51
C THR A 541 -17.64 -6.12 -3.42
N ASP A 542 -18.81 -6.65 -3.02
CA ASP A 542 -19.07 -8.09 -3.13
C ASP A 542 -19.13 -8.58 -4.60
N ALA A 543 -19.33 -7.68 -5.56
CA ALA A 543 -19.40 -8.03 -6.98
C ALA A 543 -18.04 -7.95 -7.71
N GLY A 544 -16.98 -7.49 -7.04
CA GLY A 544 -15.67 -7.21 -7.62
C GLY A 544 -15.24 -5.76 -7.45
N VAL A 545 -14.22 -5.37 -8.22
CA VAL A 545 -13.62 -4.03 -8.20
C VAL A 545 -14.17 -3.16 -9.34
N PHE A 546 -14.46 -1.92 -9.01
CA PHE A 546 -14.91 -0.87 -9.92
C PHE A 546 -13.95 0.31 -9.88
N TYR A 547 -13.92 1.09 -10.94
CA TYR A 547 -13.18 2.34 -10.98
C TYR A 547 -14.05 3.49 -11.49
N ARG A 548 -13.67 4.70 -11.12
CA ARG A 548 -14.27 5.93 -11.61
C ARG A 548 -13.21 7.00 -11.72
N GLU A 549 -13.25 7.77 -12.80
CA GLU A 549 -12.37 8.93 -13.03
C GLU A 549 -13.19 10.19 -13.34
N PRO A 550 -12.59 11.40 -13.27
CA PRO A 550 -13.25 12.63 -13.63
C PRO A 550 -13.76 12.63 -15.06
N GLY A 551 -15.02 13.03 -15.21
CA GLY A 551 -15.73 12.98 -16.49
C GLY A 551 -16.59 11.72 -16.66
N MET A 552 -16.41 10.68 -15.83
CA MET A 552 -17.34 9.55 -15.77
C MET A 552 -18.59 9.89 -14.94
N ASN A 553 -19.75 9.63 -15.52
CA ASN A 553 -21.05 9.81 -14.85
C ASN A 553 -21.46 8.62 -13.98
N GLN A 554 -20.76 7.50 -14.09
CA GLN A 554 -21.03 6.26 -13.38
C GLN A 554 -19.74 5.44 -13.25
N TRP A 555 -19.66 4.58 -12.24
CA TRP A 555 -18.61 3.59 -12.07
C TRP A 555 -18.58 2.60 -13.23
N GLN A 556 -17.40 2.08 -13.53
CA GLN A 556 -17.19 1.02 -14.52
C GLN A 556 -16.43 -0.14 -13.90
N CYS A 557 -16.59 -1.33 -14.48
CA CYS A 557 -15.89 -2.52 -14.01
C CYS A 557 -14.38 -2.37 -14.16
N PHE A 558 -13.65 -2.82 -13.15
CA PHE A 558 -12.20 -2.98 -13.12
C PHE A 558 -11.88 -4.35 -12.55
N SER A 559 -12.50 -5.41 -13.08
CA SER A 559 -12.53 -6.78 -12.55
C SER A 559 -12.13 -7.84 -13.58
N ASN A 560 -11.64 -7.47 -14.76
CA ASN A 560 -11.23 -8.45 -15.77
C ASN A 560 -10.10 -9.36 -15.24
N ASN A 561 -10.29 -10.68 -15.38
CA ASN A 561 -9.49 -11.75 -14.76
C ASN A 561 -9.51 -11.82 -13.22
N LEU A 562 -10.38 -11.06 -12.56
CA LEU A 562 -10.68 -11.23 -11.14
C LEU A 562 -11.87 -12.20 -10.99
N PRO A 563 -11.80 -13.23 -10.15
CA PRO A 563 -12.96 -14.06 -9.86
C PRO A 563 -14.03 -13.23 -9.15
N THR A 564 -15.32 -13.55 -9.37
CA THR A 564 -16.40 -12.94 -8.59
C THR A 564 -16.26 -13.32 -7.13
N SER A 565 -15.73 -12.40 -6.34
CA SER A 565 -15.41 -12.59 -4.94
C SER A 565 -15.63 -11.29 -4.20
N ILE A 566 -15.92 -11.42 -2.91
CA ILE A 566 -15.97 -10.29 -2.00
C ILE A 566 -14.58 -9.67 -1.93
N ILE A 567 -14.51 -8.37 -2.24
CA ILE A 567 -13.31 -7.56 -2.05
C ILE A 567 -13.38 -6.96 -0.66
N THR A 568 -12.42 -7.33 0.19
CA THR A 568 -12.39 -6.89 1.58
C THR A 568 -11.53 -5.65 1.79
N ASP A 569 -10.57 -5.40 0.90
CA ASP A 569 -9.65 -4.27 0.97
C ASP A 569 -8.97 -4.02 -0.38
N LEU A 570 -8.54 -2.78 -0.61
CA LEU A 570 -7.79 -2.33 -1.79
C LEU A 570 -6.58 -1.50 -1.35
N ASP A 571 -5.47 -1.61 -2.07
CA ASP A 571 -4.27 -0.81 -1.80
C ASP A 571 -3.52 -0.52 -3.11
N TYR A 572 -3.18 0.74 -3.37
CA TYR A 572 -2.49 1.18 -4.58
C TYR A 572 -1.02 1.53 -4.31
N ASN A 573 -0.13 0.92 -5.08
CA ASN A 573 1.29 1.20 -5.01
C ASN A 573 1.72 2.18 -6.12
N PRO A 574 2.06 3.45 -5.80
CA PRO A 574 2.47 4.44 -6.80
C PRO A 574 3.84 4.16 -7.42
N CYS A 575 4.72 3.39 -6.75
CA CYS A 575 6.06 3.09 -7.24
C CYS A 575 6.06 2.20 -8.48
N ASN A 576 5.08 1.31 -8.62
CA ASN A 576 4.98 0.35 -9.72
C ASN A 576 3.62 0.39 -10.45
N SER A 577 2.70 1.23 -9.98
CA SER A 577 1.35 1.40 -10.54
C SER A 577 0.51 0.12 -10.52
N TYR A 578 0.60 -0.65 -9.44
CA TYR A 578 -0.27 -1.80 -9.21
C TYR A 578 -1.31 -1.50 -8.13
N LEU A 579 -2.55 -1.92 -8.39
CA LEU A 579 -3.62 -2.02 -7.41
C LEU A 579 -3.67 -3.46 -6.90
N TYR A 580 -3.71 -3.65 -5.59
CA TYR A 580 -3.87 -4.92 -4.91
C TYR A 580 -5.28 -5.05 -4.35
N ALA A 581 -5.82 -6.27 -4.37
CA ALA A 581 -7.12 -6.58 -3.79
C ALA A 581 -7.01 -7.81 -2.89
N SER A 582 -7.48 -7.66 -1.66
CA SER A 582 -7.73 -8.79 -0.78
C SER A 582 -9.14 -9.34 -1.06
N THR A 583 -9.26 -10.67 -1.12
CA THR A 583 -10.54 -11.32 -1.43
C THR A 583 -10.95 -12.32 -0.36
N TYR A 584 -12.25 -12.42 -0.11
CA TYR A 584 -12.79 -13.39 0.83
C TYR A 584 -12.77 -14.81 0.25
N GLY A 585 -11.79 -15.62 0.67
CA GLY A 585 -11.70 -17.03 0.30
C GLY A 585 -11.10 -17.33 -1.08
N ARG A 586 -10.58 -16.32 -1.80
CA ARG A 586 -9.97 -16.47 -3.15
C ARG A 586 -8.53 -15.95 -3.26
N SER A 587 -7.84 -15.70 -2.14
CA SER A 587 -6.45 -15.19 -2.06
C SER A 587 -6.30 -13.72 -2.47
N MET A 588 -5.07 -13.22 -2.64
CA MET A 588 -4.83 -11.84 -3.10
C MET A 588 -4.59 -11.78 -4.60
N TYR A 589 -5.05 -10.69 -5.23
CA TYR A 589 -4.80 -10.38 -6.63
C TYR A 589 -4.14 -9.01 -6.75
N LYS A 590 -3.48 -8.79 -7.89
CA LYS A 590 -2.99 -7.47 -8.29
C LYS A 590 -3.31 -7.20 -9.76
N THR A 591 -3.43 -5.95 -10.14
CA THR A 591 -3.50 -5.54 -11.55
C THR A 591 -2.66 -4.29 -11.77
N TYR A 592 -2.03 -4.19 -12.94
CA TYR A 592 -1.45 -2.92 -13.37
C TYR A 592 -2.58 -1.92 -13.63
N VAL A 593 -2.37 -0.66 -13.25
CA VAL A 593 -3.28 0.45 -13.49
C VAL A 593 -2.83 1.15 -14.77
N PRO A 594 -3.52 0.95 -15.92
CA PRO A 594 -2.99 1.33 -17.24
C PRO A 594 -3.23 2.79 -17.62
N PHE A 595 -3.42 3.66 -16.64
CA PHE A 595 -3.75 5.06 -16.85
C PHE A 595 -2.51 5.92 -16.60
N ASP A 596 -2.00 6.56 -17.65
CA ASP A 596 -0.90 7.51 -17.52
C ASP A 596 -1.47 8.91 -17.24
N ASP A 597 -1.44 9.30 -15.98
CA ASP A 597 -1.83 10.64 -15.58
C ASP A 597 -0.61 11.57 -15.63
N ASN A 598 -0.57 12.42 -16.66
CA ASN A 598 0.43 13.49 -16.79
C ASN A 598 0.07 14.71 -15.91
N LEU A 599 -0.36 14.46 -14.68
CA LEU A 599 -0.81 15.51 -13.78
C LEU A 599 0.35 16.22 -13.12
N GLN A 600 0.14 17.51 -12.93
CA GLN A 600 1.06 18.39 -12.25
C GLN A 600 0.39 18.91 -10.99
N LEU A 601 1.06 18.77 -9.85
CA LEU A 601 0.76 19.53 -8.65
C LEU A 601 1.19 20.98 -8.91
N ILE A 602 0.21 21.88 -9.03
CA ILE A 602 0.45 23.29 -9.29
C ILE A 602 0.59 24.04 -7.97
N VAL A 603 1.72 24.72 -7.78
CA VAL A 603 1.96 25.60 -6.63
C VAL A 603 1.91 27.05 -7.13
N ASP A 604 0.82 27.76 -6.82
CA ASP A 604 0.52 29.08 -7.37
C ASP A 604 0.24 30.17 -6.32
N GLN A 605 0.33 29.84 -5.03
CA GLN A 605 0.23 30.82 -3.97
C GLN A 605 1.55 31.62 -3.84
N PRO A 606 1.53 32.90 -3.42
CA PRO A 606 2.75 33.72 -3.38
C PRO A 606 3.87 33.15 -2.50
N THR A 607 3.50 32.53 -1.37
CA THR A 607 4.44 31.90 -0.44
C THR A 607 3.83 30.60 0.07
N VAL A 608 4.58 29.51 -0.06
CA VAL A 608 4.17 28.16 0.36
C VAL A 608 5.30 27.52 1.17
N LEU A 609 4.95 26.82 2.24
CA LEU A 609 5.87 26.10 3.12
C LEU A 609 5.48 24.62 3.18
N TRP A 610 6.43 23.74 2.91
CA TRP A 610 6.35 22.29 3.13
C TRP A 610 7.37 21.88 4.20
N ASP A 611 6.91 21.76 5.44
CA ASP A 611 7.72 21.52 6.64
C ASP A 611 7.52 20.12 7.26
N LYS A 612 6.70 19.27 6.63
CA LYS A 612 6.48 17.88 6.99
C LYS A 612 7.00 16.93 5.90
N PRO A 613 7.33 15.66 6.24
CA PRO A 613 7.58 14.66 5.22
C PRO A 613 6.41 14.55 4.24
N LYS A 614 6.70 14.36 2.95
CA LYS A 614 5.68 14.27 1.90
C LYS A 614 6.14 13.36 0.76
N GLU A 615 5.23 12.51 0.29
CA GLU A 615 5.40 11.78 -0.97
C GLU A 615 4.96 12.64 -2.15
N ILE A 616 5.76 12.64 -3.22
CA ILE A 616 5.50 13.38 -4.46
C ILE A 616 5.32 12.36 -5.58
N VAL A 617 4.06 12.05 -5.86
CA VAL A 617 3.61 11.06 -6.86
C VAL A 617 3.29 11.69 -8.23
N SER A 618 3.35 13.02 -8.33
CA SER A 618 3.10 13.82 -9.55
C SER A 618 4.25 14.77 -9.82
N ASP A 619 4.34 15.28 -11.06
CA ASP A 619 5.23 16.39 -11.35
C ASP A 619 4.80 17.63 -10.55
N VAL A 620 5.75 18.40 -10.02
CA VAL A 620 5.44 19.65 -9.30
C VAL A 620 5.79 20.83 -10.19
N LEU A 621 4.84 21.74 -10.42
CA LEU A 621 5.09 23.00 -11.15
C LEU A 621 4.89 24.19 -10.22
N ILE A 622 5.98 24.92 -9.96
CA ILE A 622 5.97 26.16 -9.19
C ILE A 622 5.78 27.32 -10.16
N LYS A 623 4.66 28.03 -10.02
CA LYS A 623 4.25 29.12 -10.92
C LYS A 623 5.04 30.41 -10.72
N SER A 624 5.15 31.19 -11.78
CA SER A 624 5.77 32.53 -11.74
C SER A 624 5.17 33.40 -10.61
N GLY A 625 6.02 34.05 -9.80
CA GLY A 625 5.59 34.84 -8.65
C GLY A 625 5.40 34.07 -7.34
N THR A 626 5.60 32.75 -7.34
CA THR A 626 5.54 31.89 -6.16
C THR A 626 6.94 31.64 -5.58
N GLU A 627 7.01 31.67 -4.24
CA GLU A 627 8.12 31.13 -3.46
C GLU A 627 7.67 29.88 -2.70
N LEU A 628 8.27 28.72 -2.99
CA LEU A 628 8.07 27.48 -2.24
C LEU A 628 9.30 27.21 -1.38
N THR A 629 9.09 27.01 -0.08
CA THR A 629 10.14 26.53 0.85
C THR A 629 9.85 25.10 1.27
N ILE A 630 10.84 24.22 1.13
CA ILE A 630 10.82 22.84 1.61
C ILE A 630 11.86 22.70 2.73
N SER A 631 11.44 22.20 3.89
CA SER A 631 12.32 22.05 5.06
C SER A 631 12.23 20.68 5.74
N ASN A 632 11.81 19.65 4.99
CA ASN A 632 11.70 18.28 5.47
C ASN A 632 11.90 17.27 4.33
N ASN A 633 11.74 15.98 4.61
CA ASN A 633 12.02 14.88 3.70
C ASN A 633 10.95 14.77 2.60
N MET A 634 11.35 14.81 1.34
CA MET A 634 10.46 14.57 0.21
C MET A 634 10.83 13.26 -0.47
N TYR A 635 9.84 12.39 -0.66
CA TYR A 635 9.99 11.09 -1.31
C TYR A 635 9.34 11.14 -2.70
N ILE A 636 10.16 11.23 -3.74
CA ILE A 636 9.68 11.53 -5.10
C ILE A 636 9.56 10.22 -5.88
N SER A 637 8.39 9.96 -6.45
CA SER A 637 8.15 8.78 -7.28
C SER A 637 9.03 8.75 -8.53
N LYS A 638 9.27 7.54 -9.05
CA LYS A 638 10.08 7.34 -10.26
C LYS A 638 9.55 8.17 -11.42
N GLY A 639 10.46 8.81 -12.15
CA GLY A 639 10.10 9.62 -13.33
C GLY A 639 9.46 10.97 -13.04
N LYS A 640 9.25 11.34 -11.76
CA LYS A 640 8.67 12.64 -11.37
C LYS A 640 9.75 13.67 -11.09
N LYS A 641 9.39 14.95 -11.26
CA LYS A 641 10.29 16.12 -11.11
C LYS A 641 9.63 17.33 -10.47
N ILE A 642 10.47 18.28 -10.07
CA ILE A 642 10.06 19.62 -9.66
C ILE A 642 10.48 20.61 -10.74
N MET A 643 9.57 21.47 -11.19
CA MET A 643 9.78 22.47 -12.23
C MET A 643 9.54 23.87 -11.67
N ILE A 644 10.50 24.77 -11.89
CA ILE A 644 10.47 26.16 -11.43
C ILE A 644 10.28 27.07 -12.65
N GLU A 645 9.14 27.74 -12.77
CA GLU A 645 8.94 28.73 -13.84
C GLU A 645 9.83 29.98 -13.67
N PRO A 646 10.09 30.74 -14.76
CA PRO A 646 10.73 32.05 -14.67
C PRO A 646 10.01 32.97 -13.68
N GLY A 647 10.75 33.57 -12.75
CA GLY A 647 10.20 34.42 -11.69
C GLY A 647 9.64 33.66 -10.48
N ALA A 648 9.72 32.33 -10.47
CA ALA A 648 9.45 31.51 -9.28
C ALA A 648 10.74 31.19 -8.52
N THR A 649 10.62 30.92 -7.22
CA THR A 649 11.73 30.49 -6.36
C THR A 649 11.40 29.21 -5.61
N LEU A 650 12.32 28.25 -5.62
CA LEU A 650 12.34 27.11 -4.70
C LEU A 650 13.48 27.28 -3.70
N ILE A 651 13.16 27.13 -2.41
CA ILE A 651 14.12 27.15 -1.31
C ILE A 651 14.10 25.77 -0.64
N LEU A 652 15.26 25.12 -0.58
CA LEU A 652 15.48 23.92 0.21
C LEU A 652 16.27 24.32 1.46
N ASP A 653 15.72 24.10 2.65
CA ASP A 653 16.31 24.51 3.92
C ASP A 653 16.31 23.36 4.94
N ASN A 654 17.45 22.67 5.06
CA ASN A 654 17.57 21.38 5.77
C ASN A 654 16.65 20.28 5.23
N ALA A 655 16.37 20.30 3.92
CA ALA A 655 15.54 19.29 3.27
C ALA A 655 16.35 18.07 2.81
N TYR A 656 15.68 16.92 2.70
CA TYR A 656 16.24 15.70 2.12
C TYR A 656 15.32 15.23 1.00
N LEU A 657 15.77 15.30 -0.25
CA LEU A 657 15.01 14.92 -1.43
C LEU A 657 15.63 13.66 -2.02
N THR A 658 14.87 12.58 -2.06
CA THR A 658 15.27 11.30 -2.66
C THR A 658 14.08 10.62 -3.34
N ASN A 659 14.33 9.49 -3.99
CA ASN A 659 13.25 8.66 -4.51
C ASN A 659 12.62 7.80 -3.39
N GLY A 660 11.29 7.74 -3.34
CA GLY A 660 10.57 6.94 -2.33
C GLY A 660 10.59 5.43 -2.55
N CYS A 661 11.09 4.97 -3.70
CA CYS A 661 10.87 3.63 -4.24
C CYS A 661 12.16 2.84 -4.53
N GLY A 662 13.33 3.33 -4.14
CA GLY A 662 14.63 2.70 -4.47
C GLY A 662 15.03 2.80 -5.95
N GLU A 663 14.44 3.73 -6.70
CA GLU A 663 14.66 4.00 -8.12
C GLU A 663 15.19 5.44 -8.31
N SER A 664 15.42 5.89 -9.55
CA SER A 664 15.78 7.29 -9.79
C SER A 664 14.57 8.18 -10.05
N TRP A 665 14.59 9.41 -9.51
CA TRP A 665 13.68 10.50 -9.89
C TRP A 665 14.36 11.45 -10.88
N GLU A 666 13.61 12.30 -11.57
CA GLU A 666 14.17 13.09 -12.70
C GLU A 666 14.99 14.30 -12.24
N GLY A 667 14.73 14.80 -11.03
CA GLY A 667 15.43 15.96 -10.44
C GLY A 667 14.65 17.27 -10.50
N ILE A 668 15.36 18.39 -10.36
CA ILE A 668 14.78 19.74 -10.35
C ILE A 668 15.13 20.47 -11.65
N GLU A 669 14.12 20.91 -12.39
CA GLU A 669 14.27 21.80 -13.54
C GLU A 669 14.06 23.26 -13.14
N VAL A 670 15.04 24.11 -13.40
CA VAL A 670 15.00 25.55 -13.12
C VAL A 670 14.94 26.31 -14.44
N TRP A 671 13.74 26.72 -14.83
CA TRP A 671 13.53 27.31 -16.15
C TRP A 671 13.92 28.79 -16.17
N GLY A 672 14.59 29.19 -17.25
CA GLY A 672 14.98 30.57 -17.47
C GLY A 672 14.28 31.25 -18.65
N ASP A 673 14.74 32.44 -18.99
CA ASP A 673 14.53 33.09 -20.28
C ASP A 673 15.89 33.53 -20.85
N LYS A 674 16.23 32.99 -22.02
CA LYS A 674 17.51 33.24 -22.69
C LYS A 674 17.77 34.71 -23.01
N ASN A 675 16.70 35.51 -23.15
CA ASN A 675 16.80 36.92 -23.49
C ASN A 675 16.80 37.84 -22.27
N GLU A 676 16.64 37.29 -21.07
CA GLU A 676 16.61 38.05 -19.82
C GLU A 676 17.90 37.88 -19.01
N TYR A 677 18.19 38.84 -18.14
CA TYR A 677 19.33 38.82 -17.24
C TYR A 677 19.02 38.08 -15.92
N GLN A 678 20.05 37.68 -15.18
CA GLN A 678 19.90 37.01 -13.87
C GLN A 678 19.75 37.96 -12.67
N TYR A 679 19.97 39.26 -12.86
CA TYR A 679 19.85 40.27 -11.80
C TYR A 679 18.41 40.43 -11.27
N THR A 680 18.27 40.60 -9.96
CA THR A 680 17.01 41.00 -9.34
C THR A 680 16.86 42.51 -9.42
N ILE A 681 15.81 43.00 -10.09
CA ILE A 681 15.50 44.43 -10.20
C ILE A 681 14.13 44.67 -9.58
N ASN A 682 14.04 45.62 -8.64
CA ASN A 682 12.81 45.92 -7.87
C ASN A 682 12.20 44.68 -7.20
N GLY A 683 13.04 43.74 -6.73
CA GLY A 683 12.60 42.51 -6.09
C GLY A 683 12.19 41.37 -7.04
N ILE A 684 12.21 41.60 -8.36
CA ILE A 684 11.81 40.60 -9.36
C ILE A 684 13.06 40.07 -10.07
N CYS A 685 13.24 38.76 -10.08
CA CYS A 685 14.20 38.06 -10.94
C CYS A 685 13.43 37.49 -12.13
N ALA A 686 13.91 37.72 -13.36
CA ALA A 686 13.27 37.20 -14.57
C ALA A 686 13.55 35.72 -14.84
N GLN A 687 14.42 35.09 -14.03
CA GLN A 687 14.82 33.70 -14.15
C GLN A 687 14.15 32.88 -13.04
N GLY A 688 13.99 31.57 -13.25
CA GLY A 688 13.67 30.65 -12.16
C GLY A 688 14.88 30.53 -11.23
N LYS A 689 14.63 30.38 -9.93
CA LYS A 689 15.68 30.35 -8.91
C LYS A 689 15.53 29.17 -7.97
N LEU A 690 16.63 28.44 -7.77
CA LEU A 690 16.78 27.40 -6.76
C LEU A 690 17.79 27.86 -5.71
N ILE A 691 17.39 27.85 -4.44
CA ILE A 691 18.25 28.13 -3.29
C ILE A 691 18.33 26.86 -2.45
N ILE A 692 19.54 26.38 -2.14
CA ILE A 692 19.75 25.16 -1.36
C ILE A 692 20.61 25.51 -0.15
N LYS A 693 20.11 25.22 1.05
CA LYS A 693 20.79 25.47 2.32
C LYS A 693 20.81 24.18 3.12
N GLN A 694 22.01 23.66 3.43
CA GLN A 694 22.17 22.49 4.31
C GLN A 694 21.27 21.29 3.93
N SER A 695 20.96 21.15 2.64
CA SER A 695 19.98 20.18 2.14
C SER A 695 20.66 19.13 1.29
N THR A 696 20.03 17.97 1.18
CA THR A 696 20.56 16.83 0.43
C THR A 696 19.64 16.48 -0.73
N LEU A 697 20.22 16.31 -1.91
CA LEU A 697 19.54 15.77 -3.09
C LEU A 697 20.22 14.45 -3.46
N GLU A 698 19.45 13.38 -3.50
CA GLU A 698 19.95 12.02 -3.66
C GLU A 698 19.20 11.24 -4.75
N ASN A 699 19.90 10.34 -5.45
CA ASN A 699 19.34 9.38 -6.41
C ASN A 699 18.54 10.01 -7.57
N ALA A 700 18.88 11.23 -8.00
CA ALA A 700 18.28 11.85 -9.19
C ALA A 700 19.04 11.49 -10.48
N VAL A 701 18.33 11.45 -11.61
CA VAL A 701 18.96 11.40 -12.94
C VAL A 701 19.79 12.66 -13.17
N ASN A 702 19.17 13.83 -13.07
CA ASN A 702 19.84 15.12 -13.07
C ASN A 702 19.35 15.94 -11.87
N ALA A 703 20.08 16.01 -10.75
CA ALA A 703 19.59 16.68 -9.54
C ALA A 703 19.14 18.13 -9.82
N ILE A 704 19.88 18.86 -10.65
CA ILE A 704 19.59 20.23 -11.04
C ILE A 704 19.79 20.40 -12.55
N THR A 705 18.75 20.83 -13.26
CA THR A 705 18.75 21.15 -14.69
C THR A 705 18.38 22.62 -14.87
N LEU A 706 19.32 23.51 -15.23
CA LEU A 706 19.07 24.97 -15.27
C LEU A 706 18.47 25.50 -16.58
N TRP A 707 17.63 24.69 -17.18
CA TRP A 707 16.87 25.00 -18.38
C TRP A 707 15.64 24.11 -18.48
N LYS A 708 14.73 24.40 -19.40
CA LYS A 708 13.64 23.48 -19.75
C LYS A 708 14.09 22.55 -20.87
N PRO A 709 14.23 21.23 -20.64
CA PRO A 709 14.59 20.29 -21.69
C PRO A 709 13.71 20.44 -22.93
N ASN A 710 14.34 20.39 -24.11
CA ASN A 710 13.73 20.60 -25.43
C ASN A 710 13.24 22.04 -25.75
N ASP A 711 13.45 23.01 -24.87
CA ASP A 711 13.16 24.43 -25.14
C ASP A 711 14.40 25.33 -24.94
N TRP A 712 15.10 25.59 -26.04
CA TRP A 712 16.32 26.41 -26.07
C TRP A 712 16.11 27.90 -25.79
N ASN A 713 14.86 28.36 -25.68
CA ASN A 713 14.56 29.72 -25.22
C ASN A 713 14.46 29.80 -23.70
N LYS A 714 14.34 28.65 -23.02
CA LYS A 714 14.14 28.55 -21.57
C LYS A 714 15.40 28.16 -20.83
N THR A 715 16.47 28.92 -21.05
CA THR A 715 17.80 28.73 -20.43
C THR A 715 18.11 29.89 -19.50
N GLY A 716 18.98 29.70 -18.51
CA GLY A 716 19.46 30.80 -17.66
C GLY A 716 18.97 30.76 -16.21
N GLY A 717 18.33 29.65 -15.82
CA GLY A 717 17.97 29.38 -14.42
C GLY A 717 19.17 29.55 -13.48
N ILE A 718 18.87 29.82 -12.21
CA ILE A 718 19.88 30.14 -11.20
C ILE A 718 19.85 29.08 -10.11
N VAL A 719 21.02 28.59 -9.69
CA VAL A 719 21.17 27.82 -8.44
C VAL A 719 22.16 28.49 -7.51
N ILE A 720 21.74 28.67 -6.25
CA ILE A 720 22.61 29.13 -5.15
C ILE A 720 22.58 28.04 -4.09
N ALA A 721 23.64 27.25 -4.00
CA ALA A 721 23.76 26.15 -3.05
C ALA A 721 24.83 26.43 -2.00
N GLU A 722 24.47 26.27 -0.73
CA GLU A 722 25.34 26.46 0.43
C GLU A 722 25.21 25.25 1.36
N HIS A 723 26.34 24.60 1.66
CA HIS A 723 26.38 23.41 2.52
C HIS A 723 25.46 22.27 2.03
N ALA A 724 25.24 22.17 0.72
CA ALA A 724 24.39 21.15 0.13
C ALA A 724 25.14 19.84 -0.10
N ASN A 725 24.44 18.71 0.02
CA ASN A 725 24.98 17.39 -0.30
C ASN A 725 24.30 16.82 -1.54
N PHE A 726 25.08 16.37 -2.51
CA PHE A 726 24.60 15.74 -3.72
C PHE A 726 25.14 14.31 -3.78
N ILE A 727 24.28 13.33 -3.53
CA ILE A 727 24.68 11.93 -3.35
C ILE A 727 24.08 11.09 -4.47
N ASN A 728 24.91 10.28 -5.14
CA ASN A 728 24.49 9.28 -6.12
C ASN A 728 23.59 9.78 -7.27
N ASN A 729 23.61 11.08 -7.55
CA ASN A 729 22.92 11.65 -8.70
C ASN A 729 23.72 11.39 -9.97
N ARG A 730 23.11 10.82 -11.02
CA ARG A 730 23.84 10.53 -12.28
C ARG A 730 24.51 11.79 -12.84
N ARG A 731 23.86 12.95 -12.70
CA ARG A 731 24.49 14.27 -12.80
C ARG A 731 23.94 15.18 -11.71
N THR A 732 24.80 15.97 -11.07
CA THR A 732 24.37 16.95 -10.07
C THR A 732 23.82 18.21 -10.71
N ALA A 733 24.55 18.85 -11.62
CA ALA A 733 24.12 20.11 -12.23
C ALA A 733 24.38 20.16 -13.74
N GLU A 734 23.32 20.43 -14.51
CA GLU A 734 23.38 20.65 -15.96
C GLU A 734 23.19 22.13 -16.30
N PHE A 735 24.22 22.72 -16.90
CA PHE A 735 24.17 24.05 -17.50
C PHE A 735 24.29 23.96 -19.01
N ILE A 736 23.39 24.67 -19.69
CA ILE A 736 23.38 24.79 -21.14
C ILE A 736 23.60 26.25 -21.57
N SER A 737 23.84 26.45 -22.87
CA SER A 737 24.25 27.73 -23.46
C SER A 737 23.36 28.89 -23.02
N TYR A 738 23.91 29.79 -22.21
CA TYR A 738 23.24 31.00 -21.72
C TYR A 738 24.25 32.15 -21.57
N ARG A 739 23.80 33.36 -21.91
CA ARG A 739 24.57 34.60 -21.78
C ARG A 739 23.90 35.51 -20.75
N ASN A 740 24.48 35.62 -19.56
CA ASN A 740 24.08 36.67 -18.62
C ASN A 740 24.60 38.03 -19.09
N PHE A 741 23.90 39.11 -18.75
CA PHE A 741 24.31 40.46 -19.11
C PHE A 741 23.82 41.49 -18.09
N HIS A 742 24.53 42.62 -17.99
CA HIS A 742 24.16 43.69 -17.09
C HIS A 742 22.89 44.42 -17.59
N PRO A 743 21.88 44.66 -16.75
CA PRO A 743 20.56 45.14 -17.17
C PRO A 743 20.59 46.54 -17.80
N VAL A 744 21.58 47.36 -17.47
CA VAL A 744 21.69 48.74 -17.97
C VAL A 744 22.63 48.86 -19.16
N THR A 745 23.73 48.11 -19.20
CA THR A 745 24.79 48.29 -20.21
C THR A 745 24.71 47.26 -21.32
N GLY A 746 24.02 46.13 -21.11
CA GLY A 746 23.96 45.02 -22.05
C GLY A 746 25.27 44.23 -22.17
N GLU A 747 26.30 44.62 -21.42
CA GLU A 747 27.60 43.95 -21.38
C GLU A 747 27.47 42.55 -20.78
N THR A 748 28.23 41.60 -21.33
CA THR A 748 28.19 40.21 -20.86
C THR A 748 28.78 40.12 -19.46
N THR A 749 28.07 39.45 -18.55
CA THR A 749 28.47 39.24 -17.16
C THR A 749 28.51 37.77 -16.82
N ASP A 750 29.08 37.45 -15.65
CA ASP A 750 29.16 36.09 -15.13
C ASP A 750 27.78 35.58 -14.69
N ASN A 751 27.57 34.27 -14.80
CA ASN A 751 26.40 33.58 -14.27
C ASN A 751 26.34 33.78 -12.73
N LEU A 752 25.14 33.97 -12.19
CA LEU A 752 24.93 34.16 -10.75
C LEU A 752 24.86 32.85 -9.97
N SER A 753 24.99 31.69 -10.62
CA SER A 753 24.96 30.39 -9.95
C SER A 753 26.25 30.10 -9.20
N SER A 754 26.11 29.56 -8.00
CA SER A 754 27.24 29.26 -7.11
C SER A 754 26.98 28.06 -6.21
N PHE A 755 28.04 27.32 -5.93
CA PHE A 755 28.09 26.25 -4.94
C PHE A 755 29.16 26.60 -3.92
N THR A 756 28.81 26.66 -2.64
CA THR A 756 29.72 27.01 -1.55
C THR A 756 29.64 25.95 -0.47
N ASN A 757 30.78 25.39 -0.06
CA ASN A 757 30.87 24.33 0.95
C ASN A 757 29.97 23.11 0.66
N CYS A 758 29.76 22.78 -0.62
CA CYS A 758 28.88 21.68 -1.03
C CYS A 758 29.67 20.37 -1.24
N SER A 759 29.03 19.22 -1.00
CA SER A 759 29.60 17.91 -1.30
C SER A 759 28.93 17.26 -2.51
N PHE A 760 29.73 16.60 -3.34
CA PHE A 760 29.32 15.88 -4.54
C PHE A 760 29.92 14.48 -4.44
N THR A 761 29.08 13.46 -4.23
CA THR A 761 29.55 12.12 -3.89
C THR A 761 28.89 11.05 -4.76
N TYR A 762 29.72 10.16 -5.31
CA TYR A 762 29.32 8.81 -5.70
C TYR A 762 29.85 7.82 -4.65
N ASN A 763 29.05 6.86 -4.21
CA ASN A 763 29.46 5.77 -3.32
C ASN A 763 28.95 4.41 -3.85
N ASP A 764 29.22 3.32 -3.12
CA ASP A 764 28.85 1.96 -3.52
C ASP A 764 27.33 1.71 -3.67
N ASP A 765 26.48 2.61 -3.16
CA ASP A 765 25.02 2.53 -3.31
C ASP A 765 24.53 3.11 -4.66
N TYR A 766 25.43 3.60 -5.52
CA TYR A 766 25.07 4.14 -6.84
C TYR A 766 24.56 3.05 -7.80
N PHE A 767 23.31 3.16 -8.26
CA PHE A 767 22.68 2.15 -9.11
C PHE A 767 22.21 2.63 -10.50
N ILE A 768 22.36 3.92 -10.84
CA ILE A 768 21.79 4.47 -12.09
C ILE A 768 22.63 4.00 -13.31
N PRO A 769 22.09 3.14 -14.20
CA PRO A 769 22.93 2.28 -15.04
C PRO A 769 23.40 2.89 -16.37
N THR A 770 22.97 4.09 -16.76
CA THR A 770 23.22 4.62 -18.12
C THR A 770 23.79 6.03 -18.16
N GLY A 771 24.81 6.21 -18.99
CA GLY A 771 25.30 7.50 -19.46
C GLY A 771 26.67 7.90 -18.89
N ARG A 772 27.21 9.00 -19.41
CA ARG A 772 28.41 9.63 -18.87
C ARG A 772 28.13 10.18 -17.46
N ARG A 773 28.95 9.79 -16.49
CA ARG A 773 28.96 10.33 -15.12
C ARG A 773 29.82 11.58 -15.06
N ASP A 774 29.17 12.72 -15.02
CA ASP A 774 29.77 14.02 -14.72
C ASP A 774 28.94 14.63 -13.59
N HIS A 775 29.54 15.01 -12.46
CA HIS A 775 28.76 15.73 -11.44
C HIS A 775 28.24 17.04 -12.00
N VAL A 776 29.08 17.81 -12.71
CA VAL A 776 28.69 19.08 -13.30
C VAL A 776 29.03 19.11 -14.79
N THR A 777 28.06 19.53 -15.61
CA THR A 777 28.32 19.84 -17.02
C THR A 777 28.07 21.31 -17.32
N LEU A 778 29.08 21.98 -17.87
CA LEU A 778 29.05 23.41 -18.23
C LEU A 778 29.18 23.60 -19.74
N LEU A 779 28.08 23.85 -20.45
CA LEU A 779 28.07 23.96 -21.91
C LEU A 779 27.81 25.40 -22.36
N ASN A 780 28.85 26.07 -22.85
CA ASN A 780 28.81 27.46 -23.34
C ASN A 780 28.22 28.46 -22.34
N VAL A 781 28.70 28.40 -21.09
CA VAL A 781 28.34 29.31 -19.99
C VAL A 781 29.59 29.94 -19.39
N ARG A 782 29.43 31.09 -18.73
CA ARG A 782 30.54 31.81 -18.11
C ARG A 782 30.24 32.15 -16.66
N GLY A 783 31.21 31.96 -15.78
CA GLY A 783 31.26 32.55 -14.45
C GLY A 783 30.57 31.76 -13.33
N VAL A 784 30.23 30.49 -13.56
CA VAL A 784 29.72 29.60 -12.49
C VAL A 784 30.83 29.36 -11.45
N LYS A 785 30.47 29.35 -10.16
CA LYS A 785 31.43 29.36 -9.04
C LYS A 785 31.31 28.13 -8.15
N PHE A 786 32.44 27.57 -7.77
CA PHE A 786 32.59 26.47 -6.81
C PHE A 786 33.60 26.90 -5.74
N TYR A 787 33.13 27.07 -4.50
CA TYR A 787 33.94 27.49 -3.36
C TYR A 787 33.93 26.43 -2.26
N GLY A 788 35.09 25.93 -1.86
CA GLY A 788 35.24 24.95 -0.77
C GLY A 788 34.40 23.68 -0.96
N CYS A 789 34.22 23.24 -2.21
CA CYS A 789 33.37 22.09 -2.51
C CYS A 789 34.15 20.78 -2.53
N ASP A 790 33.52 19.68 -2.13
CA ASP A 790 34.16 18.36 -2.08
C ASP A 790 33.55 17.42 -3.13
N PHE A 791 34.30 17.12 -4.19
CA PHE A 791 33.93 16.13 -5.20
C PHE A 791 34.61 14.80 -4.91
N ASN A 792 33.84 13.73 -4.77
CA ASN A 792 34.35 12.42 -4.41
C ASN A 792 33.69 11.31 -5.23
N ASN A 793 34.49 10.51 -5.91
CA ASN A 793 34.09 9.19 -6.37
C ASN A 793 34.63 8.12 -5.42
N LYS A 794 33.73 7.47 -4.70
CA LYS A 794 34.01 6.41 -3.72
C LYS A 794 33.46 5.05 -4.16
N ILE A 795 33.06 4.89 -5.42
CA ILE A 795 32.62 3.59 -5.96
C ILE A 795 33.83 2.66 -6.04
N THR A 796 33.79 1.56 -5.30
CA THR A 796 34.89 0.61 -5.17
C THR A 796 35.06 -0.27 -6.40
N ASP A 797 33.97 -0.65 -7.07
CA ASP A 797 33.98 -1.52 -8.27
C ASP A 797 34.39 -0.78 -9.56
N GLU A 798 34.29 0.55 -9.59
CA GLU A 798 34.67 1.38 -10.74
C GLU A 798 35.56 2.57 -10.33
N PRO A 799 36.74 2.31 -9.74
CA PRO A 799 37.64 3.36 -9.29
C PRO A 799 38.16 4.15 -10.51
N TYR A 800 38.44 5.44 -10.32
CA TYR A 800 39.00 6.31 -11.37
C TYR A 800 38.13 6.42 -12.63
N SER A 801 36.82 6.51 -12.45
CA SER A 801 35.83 6.66 -13.53
C SER A 801 35.09 8.00 -13.41
N GLY A 802 34.41 8.40 -14.49
CA GLY A 802 33.62 9.65 -14.53
C GLY A 802 34.45 10.93 -14.38
N ASN A 803 33.76 12.07 -14.34
CA ASN A 803 34.37 13.39 -14.16
C ASN A 803 33.72 14.19 -13.02
N GLY A 804 34.51 15.00 -12.32
CA GLY A 804 33.97 15.99 -11.37
C GLY A 804 33.25 17.11 -12.13
N ILE A 805 33.99 17.82 -12.98
CA ILE A 805 33.45 18.87 -13.84
C ILE A 805 33.83 18.60 -15.29
N PHE A 806 32.84 18.58 -16.18
CA PHE A 806 33.02 18.59 -17.63
C PHE A 806 32.53 19.89 -18.25
N ALA A 807 33.32 20.54 -19.08
CA ALA A 807 32.97 21.82 -19.68
C ALA A 807 33.32 21.93 -21.16
N LEU A 808 32.45 22.56 -21.94
CA LEU A 808 32.67 22.89 -23.34
C LEU A 808 32.42 24.37 -23.60
N ASN A 809 33.41 25.09 -24.16
CA ASN A 809 33.31 26.52 -24.47
C ASN A 809 32.93 27.41 -23.25
N SER A 810 33.25 26.98 -22.04
CA SER A 810 32.78 27.61 -20.80
C SER A 810 33.92 28.22 -19.98
N GLY A 811 33.56 29.16 -19.09
CA GLY A 811 34.46 29.74 -18.09
C GLY A 811 33.83 29.62 -16.70
N TYR A 812 34.65 29.34 -15.68
CA TYR A 812 34.17 29.06 -14.33
C TYR A 812 35.30 29.26 -13.31
N ILE A 813 34.93 29.31 -12.03
CA ILE A 813 35.86 29.52 -10.91
C ILE A 813 35.75 28.34 -9.95
N ILE A 814 36.89 27.71 -9.66
CA ILE A 814 37.09 26.73 -8.62
C ILE A 814 38.09 27.32 -7.61
N SER A 815 37.69 27.42 -6.36
CA SER A 815 38.52 28.00 -5.31
C SER A 815 38.21 27.42 -3.94
N GLY A 816 39.15 27.46 -3.00
CA GLY A 816 38.80 27.29 -1.60
C GLY A 816 37.82 28.39 -1.13
N ALA A 817 36.93 28.04 -0.20
CA ALA A 817 36.12 29.02 0.54
C ALA A 817 36.94 29.62 1.68
N CYS A 818 36.62 30.83 2.11
CA CYS A 818 37.28 31.41 3.28
C CYS A 818 36.76 30.73 4.55
N ASP A 819 37.64 30.40 5.49
CA ASP A 819 37.25 29.68 6.72
C ASP A 819 36.31 30.52 7.60
N ASN A 820 36.48 31.84 7.62
CA ASN A 820 35.63 32.74 8.39
C ASN A 820 34.51 33.33 7.52
N PRO A 821 33.25 33.25 7.97
CA PRO A 821 32.12 33.91 7.30
C PRO A 821 32.35 35.43 7.20
N GLY A 822 32.29 35.97 5.98
CA GLY A 822 32.42 37.41 5.71
C GLY A 822 33.80 37.89 5.29
N ASP A 823 34.82 37.02 5.27
CA ASP A 823 36.13 37.36 4.69
C ASP A 823 36.03 37.48 3.17
N GLU A 824 36.54 38.58 2.61
CA GLU A 824 36.68 38.76 1.16
C GLU A 824 37.97 38.08 0.64
N GLN A 825 37.89 37.42 -0.51
CA GLN A 825 39.07 36.81 -1.13
C GLN A 825 40.02 37.90 -1.69
N PRO A 826 41.35 37.79 -1.48
CA PRO A 826 42.07 36.68 -0.84
C PRO A 826 42.05 36.73 0.70
N CYS A 827 41.76 35.59 1.34
CA CYS A 827 41.67 35.44 2.80
C CYS A 827 42.90 34.72 3.39
N GLN A 828 43.05 34.75 4.72
CA GLN A 828 44.26 34.23 5.40
C GLN A 828 44.34 32.71 5.37
N THR A 829 43.21 32.02 5.51
CA THR A 829 43.10 30.56 5.49
C THR A 829 41.89 30.14 4.66
N TYR A 830 42.02 28.99 4.00
CA TYR A 830 41.04 28.49 3.04
C TYR A 830 40.60 27.09 3.43
N ASN A 831 39.28 26.85 3.35
CA ASN A 831 38.72 25.53 3.17
C ASN A 831 38.82 25.19 1.68
N ASN A 832 39.86 24.45 1.31
CA ASN A 832 40.15 24.14 -0.09
C ASN A 832 38.98 23.38 -0.75
N THR A 833 38.78 23.60 -2.05
CA THR A 833 37.94 22.67 -2.83
C THR A 833 38.71 21.37 -3.01
N LYS A 834 38.04 20.22 -3.03
CA LYS A 834 38.66 18.91 -3.22
C LYS A 834 38.06 18.14 -4.40
N PHE A 835 38.90 17.41 -5.12
CA PHE A 835 38.50 16.40 -6.09
C PHE A 835 39.22 15.08 -5.83
N ALA A 836 38.49 13.98 -5.66
CA ALA A 836 39.07 12.68 -5.40
C ALA A 836 38.42 11.51 -6.17
N GLY A 837 39.25 10.62 -6.70
CA GLY A 837 38.82 9.31 -7.25
C GLY A 837 38.25 9.32 -8.67
N PHE A 838 38.35 10.41 -9.42
CA PHE A 838 37.79 10.53 -10.78
C PHE A 838 38.75 10.09 -11.88
N TYR A 839 38.21 9.73 -13.05
CA TYR A 839 39.04 9.60 -14.26
C TYR A 839 39.64 10.97 -14.61
N ARG A 840 38.79 12.01 -14.71
CA ARG A 840 39.24 13.40 -14.82
C ARG A 840 38.51 14.25 -13.81
N ALA A 841 39.22 14.79 -12.82
CA ALA A 841 38.61 15.67 -11.84
C ALA A 841 37.99 16.91 -12.51
N VAL A 842 38.75 17.55 -13.42
CA VAL A 842 38.27 18.66 -14.24
C VAL A 842 38.66 18.46 -15.70
N GLU A 843 37.67 18.40 -16.59
CA GLU A 843 37.83 18.35 -18.04
C GLU A 843 37.22 19.58 -18.70
N SER A 844 37.99 20.26 -19.55
CA SER A 844 37.48 21.34 -20.41
C SER A 844 37.99 21.26 -21.83
N ALA A 845 37.11 21.57 -22.79
CA ALA A 845 37.51 21.76 -24.18
C ALA A 845 36.84 22.96 -24.85
N ASN A 846 37.57 23.63 -25.74
CA ASN A 846 37.05 24.75 -26.52
C ASN A 846 37.14 24.48 -28.03
N SER A 847 36.14 24.93 -28.77
CA SER A 847 36.00 24.73 -30.23
C SER A 847 36.45 25.93 -31.07
N SER A 848 36.70 27.09 -30.45
CA SER A 848 37.15 28.33 -31.10
C SER A 848 37.97 29.19 -30.13
N ASN A 849 38.38 30.41 -30.52
CA ASN A 849 39.07 31.39 -29.65
C ASN A 849 38.12 31.96 -28.55
N THR A 850 37.40 31.11 -27.83
CA THR A 850 36.60 31.52 -26.67
C THR A 850 37.51 32.14 -25.61
N LEU A 851 37.13 33.31 -25.11
CA LEU A 851 37.88 34.07 -24.10
C LEU A 851 37.28 33.91 -22.68
N ASN A 852 36.39 32.93 -22.50
CA ASN A 852 35.82 32.61 -21.19
C ASN A 852 36.93 32.01 -20.32
N GLY A 853 37.44 32.78 -19.36
CA GLY A 853 38.53 32.37 -18.48
C GLY A 853 38.11 31.26 -17.50
N ILE A 854 39.03 30.37 -17.20
CA ILE A 854 38.89 29.32 -16.18
C ILE A 854 39.90 29.61 -15.07
N TYR A 855 39.44 29.68 -13.82
CA TYR A 855 40.28 29.98 -12.66
C TYR A 855 40.19 28.85 -11.65
N ILE A 856 41.30 28.17 -11.38
CA ILE A 856 41.39 27.06 -10.42
C ILE A 856 42.49 27.40 -9.41
N ARG A 857 42.11 27.55 -8.14
CA ARG A 857 43.05 27.89 -7.07
C ARG A 857 42.70 27.22 -5.76
N ASN A 858 43.66 27.07 -4.85
CA ASN A 858 43.42 26.57 -3.48
C ASN A 858 42.54 25.30 -3.51
N THR A 859 42.91 24.36 -4.37
CA THR A 859 42.17 23.12 -4.65
C THR A 859 43.09 21.92 -4.47
N ASP A 860 42.58 20.87 -3.85
CA ASP A 860 43.29 19.63 -3.59
C ASP A 860 42.78 18.54 -4.54
N PHE A 861 43.69 18.00 -5.36
CA PHE A 861 43.41 16.91 -6.30
C PHE A 861 44.08 15.63 -5.78
N GLU A 862 43.26 14.66 -5.36
CA GLU A 862 43.75 13.44 -4.74
C GLU A 862 43.33 12.20 -5.53
N ASN A 863 44.29 11.35 -5.89
CA ASN A 863 44.01 10.03 -6.49
C ASN A 863 43.07 10.11 -7.71
N ASN A 864 43.33 11.06 -8.63
CA ASN A 864 42.60 11.15 -9.90
C ASN A 864 43.49 10.63 -11.04
N GLY A 865 42.87 10.10 -12.10
CA GLY A 865 43.58 9.75 -13.34
C GLY A 865 44.17 10.99 -14.02
N TYR A 866 43.38 12.07 -14.07
CA TYR A 866 43.80 13.42 -14.42
C TYR A 866 43.26 14.39 -13.36
N GLY A 867 44.12 15.19 -12.74
CA GLY A 867 43.68 16.33 -11.93
C GLY A 867 42.98 17.36 -12.83
N ILE A 868 43.67 17.81 -13.87
CA ILE A 868 43.14 18.74 -14.88
C ILE A 868 43.46 18.23 -16.29
N TYR A 869 42.45 18.19 -17.16
CA TYR A 869 42.58 17.90 -18.59
C TYR A 869 41.96 19.04 -19.41
N PHE A 870 42.80 19.84 -20.06
CA PHE A 870 42.35 20.94 -20.92
C PHE A 870 42.76 20.73 -22.37
N SER A 871 41.82 20.90 -23.30
CA SER A 871 42.07 20.90 -24.75
C SER A 871 41.58 22.19 -25.41
N ALA A 872 42.47 22.89 -26.10
CA ALA A 872 42.22 24.17 -26.77
C ALA A 872 41.69 25.31 -25.85
N VAL A 873 41.89 25.20 -24.54
CA VAL A 873 41.45 26.21 -23.57
C VAL A 873 42.36 27.46 -23.63
N ASN A 874 41.76 28.65 -23.58
CA ASN A 874 42.48 29.92 -23.51
C ASN A 874 42.21 30.61 -22.17
N ASN A 875 43.16 31.42 -21.68
CA ASN A 875 43.01 32.22 -20.44
C ASN A 875 42.72 31.39 -19.18
N ALA A 876 43.30 30.19 -19.09
CA ALA A 876 43.22 29.38 -17.89
C ALA A 876 44.28 29.83 -16.85
N VAL A 877 43.87 29.95 -15.60
CA VAL A 877 44.75 30.28 -14.46
C VAL A 877 44.63 29.15 -13.44
N VAL A 878 45.72 28.41 -13.22
CA VAL A 878 45.81 27.29 -12.28
C VAL A 878 46.90 27.60 -11.25
N VAL A 879 46.53 28.09 -10.07
CA VAL A 879 47.49 28.63 -9.09
C VAL A 879 47.24 28.16 -7.68
N GLY A 880 48.28 27.76 -6.94
CA GLY A 880 48.14 27.46 -5.51
C GLY A 880 47.36 26.18 -5.20
N ASN A 881 47.47 25.15 -6.04
CA ASN A 881 46.76 23.88 -5.88
C ASN A 881 47.71 22.75 -5.42
N THR A 882 47.16 21.71 -4.81
CA THR A 882 47.91 20.48 -4.48
C THR A 882 47.43 19.32 -5.34
N PHE A 883 48.37 18.48 -5.81
CA PHE A 883 48.11 17.32 -6.65
C PHE A 883 48.81 16.10 -6.06
N SER A 884 48.05 15.23 -5.41
CA SER A 884 48.47 13.88 -5.06
C SER A 884 48.03 12.93 -6.18
N LEU A 885 48.98 12.55 -7.04
CA LEU A 885 48.70 11.79 -8.26
C LEU A 885 48.14 10.41 -7.94
N GLY A 886 47.08 9.98 -8.63
CA GLY A 886 46.55 8.61 -8.51
C GLY A 886 47.42 7.59 -9.25
N VAL A 887 47.05 6.31 -9.17
CA VAL A 887 47.63 5.25 -10.01
C VAL A 887 46.66 5.00 -11.17
N TYR A 888 47.13 5.18 -12.41
CA TYR A 888 46.33 4.97 -13.61
C TYR A 888 47.21 4.38 -14.72
N ASP A 889 46.91 3.16 -15.15
CA ASP A 889 47.70 2.43 -16.15
C ASP A 889 47.34 2.87 -17.57
N ASP A 890 47.96 3.97 -18.03
CA ASP A 890 48.00 4.34 -19.43
C ASP A 890 49.41 4.09 -19.97
N CYS A 891 49.54 3.09 -20.83
CA CYS A 891 50.78 2.80 -21.57
C CYS A 891 52.04 2.47 -20.72
N ASN A 892 51.90 1.69 -19.63
CA ASN A 892 52.98 1.28 -18.71
C ASN A 892 53.55 2.39 -17.80
N TYR A 893 52.78 3.42 -17.47
CA TYR A 893 53.13 4.38 -16.42
C TYR A 893 52.23 4.18 -15.20
N ASP A 894 52.80 3.87 -14.03
CA ASP A 894 52.06 3.63 -12.78
C ASP A 894 51.60 4.95 -12.08
N ALA A 895 51.30 6.01 -12.84
CA ALA A 895 50.95 7.32 -12.26
C ALA A 895 49.97 8.13 -13.13
N GLY A 896 48.98 8.73 -12.48
CA GLY A 896 48.04 9.68 -13.07
C GLY A 896 48.69 11.03 -13.40
N ASN A 897 47.98 11.85 -14.18
CA ASN A 897 48.43 13.15 -14.64
C ASN A 897 47.95 14.26 -13.69
N GLY A 898 48.85 15.17 -13.28
CA GLY A 898 48.45 16.34 -12.50
C GLY A 898 47.68 17.34 -13.35
N ILE A 899 48.37 17.97 -14.32
CA ILE A 899 47.80 18.93 -15.27
C ILE A 899 48.21 18.54 -16.69
N TYR A 900 47.23 18.30 -17.55
CA TYR A 900 47.42 18.03 -18.98
C TYR A 900 46.82 19.16 -19.83
N LEU A 901 47.66 19.79 -20.66
CA LEU A 901 47.26 20.86 -21.57
C LEU A 901 47.54 20.47 -23.02
N ASP A 902 46.50 20.38 -23.84
CA ASP A 902 46.60 20.16 -25.29
C ASP A 902 46.14 21.41 -26.05
N ASN A 903 46.99 21.97 -26.91
CA ASN A 903 46.69 23.15 -27.74
C ASN A 903 46.13 24.38 -26.97
N CYS A 904 46.44 24.51 -25.69
CA CYS A 904 45.98 25.62 -24.85
C CYS A 904 46.87 26.87 -25.03
N LYS A 905 46.30 28.08 -24.90
CA LYS A 905 47.03 29.35 -25.06
C LYS A 905 46.74 30.33 -23.92
N GLN A 906 47.63 31.29 -23.71
CA GLN A 906 47.44 32.39 -22.75
C GLN A 906 47.09 31.89 -21.33
N PHE A 907 47.73 30.81 -20.86
CA PHE A 907 47.50 30.23 -19.54
C PHE A 907 48.57 30.64 -18.53
N ALA A 908 48.23 30.57 -17.24
CA ALA A 908 49.15 30.71 -16.11
C ALA A 908 49.06 29.47 -15.21
N ILE A 909 50.22 28.86 -14.92
CA ILE A 909 50.35 27.73 -14.00
C ILE A 909 51.46 28.07 -13.01
N GLU A 910 51.10 28.38 -11.77
CA GLU A 910 52.03 28.91 -10.75
C GLU A 910 51.74 28.31 -9.37
N ASP A 911 52.75 28.21 -8.50
CA ASP A 911 52.59 27.80 -7.10
C ASP A 911 51.79 26.51 -6.84
N ASN A 912 51.83 25.54 -7.75
CA ASN A 912 51.19 24.24 -7.58
C ASN A 912 52.17 23.21 -7.00
N VAL A 913 51.70 22.37 -6.09
CA VAL A 913 52.49 21.31 -5.43
C VAL A 913 52.08 19.95 -5.98
N PHE A 914 53.05 19.12 -6.40
CA PHE A 914 52.81 17.78 -6.92
C PHE A 914 53.50 16.73 -6.06
N SER A 915 52.78 15.67 -5.69
CA SER A 915 53.29 14.52 -4.95
C SER A 915 52.85 13.20 -5.58
N ILE A 916 53.70 12.18 -5.46
CA ILE A 916 53.44 10.80 -5.88
C ILE A 916 53.12 9.99 -4.61
N PRO A 917 52.18 9.03 -4.64
CA PRO A 917 51.94 8.13 -3.50
C PRO A 917 53.23 7.41 -3.11
N SER A 918 53.47 7.22 -1.81
CA SER A 918 54.67 6.59 -1.26
C SER A 918 54.87 5.12 -1.65
N SER A 919 53.94 4.54 -2.42
CA SER A 919 53.94 3.16 -2.90
C SER A 919 54.03 3.02 -4.43
N ALA A 920 54.38 4.09 -5.17
CA ALA A 920 54.70 4.03 -6.60
C ALA A 920 56.16 3.62 -6.85
#